data_AF-A0A6L7Q4R8-F1
#
_entry.id   AF-A0A6L7Q4R8-F1
#
_cell.length_a   1.000
_cell.length_b   1.000
_cell.length_c   1.000
_cell.angle_alpha   90.00
_cell.angle_beta   90.00
_cell.angle_gamma   90.00
#
_symmetry.space_group_name_H-M   'P 1'
#
loop_
_entity.id
_entity.type
_entity.pdbx_description
1 polymer ?
#
loop_
_entity_poly.entity_id
_entity_poly.type
_entity_poly.pdbx_seq_one_letter_code
_entity_poly.pdbx_strand_id
1 'polypeptide(L)'
;MTSAERKIAFKIEFSRILELLADEIYQSPLALLRENTQNAFDAIRMREPLGHGFDPAIQVRVDAQKITVSDNGIGMTPQDVESNFWHAGRSGKNTAEARAAGVVGTFGIGAMANFGVAEKLTVESESAITGERTSSSVLKSDLSTDFAGISVTSIPSTGEAGTIVTAEISRSSRHSVQDALTYLRDFVEFVDIPVYFNGENISGAKHRAALPSERSAWSEHIQDVSIAGILSGNLDLLGMASGELRVVVEDIESANGLGKQGAIVLAQGRNATRALRSGFGLATTGFSSIYQWGGIADLPFLKPTAGREALDDSSNQLLQQIFTALDNLVSPLAAEHAESFNNDGFLRWVASNRQFNLCGPLEITIRPSSETESLSSAIGHGGVQYYSGRDESIVATYASEETPLIVLSRRAPRRDCELGYLNIHGVREVDVTPRVTEQIPMDGLSFAHSALATRIARILEEDYFLGTDIRFGSISGGLPVLVTDAGTPVVMYLDPSATSIAPLIALYRDDYNAFAPFVKDFVRATIFPRISKLVPSSTREGAEAFLRHLRSNREWFEYELDDKADLEEILDELQAGRMTVVEATRRLTDSGRSFLEVSRAGAELLSSVVSEIEEGLVEDLIPDPLEARPAIDRREDNTEALILTSEVPVNGYTCFLALSDRVQGEKGKFFLQPHTTEVVWGGRKVLFIFQHHSGRFGLYYDILCPGLVGGGSGGGPRGTSTILTKDRTFIPIPQDIVGNFLPNAGERIRLEVRCDILYLGQDYDYTRP
;
A
#
# COMPACT_ATOMS: atom_id res chain seq x y z
N MET A 1 28.57 -61.26 -0.22
CA MET A 1 27.51 -61.18 -1.24
C MET A 1 27.42 -59.73 -1.67
N THR A 2 27.94 -59.39 -2.85
CA THR A 2 27.85 -58.05 -3.43
C THR A 2 26.43 -57.87 -3.97
N SER A 3 25.66 -56.91 -3.46
CA SER A 3 24.32 -56.63 -3.98
C SER A 3 24.45 -56.07 -5.40
N ALA A 4 23.94 -56.82 -6.39
CA ALA A 4 23.92 -56.36 -7.77
C ALA A 4 22.96 -55.18 -7.93
N GLU A 5 23.43 -54.10 -8.56
CA GLU A 5 22.63 -52.92 -8.86
C GLU A 5 21.49 -53.28 -9.83
N ARG A 6 20.24 -53.04 -9.41
CA ARG A 6 19.04 -53.29 -10.22
C ARG A 6 18.51 -51.98 -10.78
N LYS A 7 18.67 -51.78 -12.08
CA LYS A 7 18.08 -50.65 -12.81
C LYS A 7 16.65 -50.98 -13.21
N ILE A 8 15.73 -50.05 -12.96
CA ILE A 8 14.30 -50.17 -13.29
C ILE A 8 13.92 -49.08 -14.29
N ALA A 9 12.96 -49.37 -15.17
CA ALA A 9 12.40 -48.39 -16.10
C ALA A 9 11.36 -47.51 -15.40
N PHE A 10 11.32 -46.23 -15.77
CA PHE A 10 10.23 -45.33 -15.37
C PHE A 10 8.93 -45.81 -16.02
N LYS A 11 7.92 -46.10 -15.19
CA LYS A 11 6.61 -46.54 -15.63
C LYS A 11 5.61 -45.44 -15.35
N ILE A 12 4.68 -45.25 -16.28
CA ILE A 12 3.59 -44.29 -16.12
C ILE A 12 2.27 -45.03 -16.28
N GLU A 13 1.33 -44.73 -15.39
CA GLU A 13 -0.02 -45.26 -15.46
C GLU A 13 -0.89 -44.33 -16.32
N PHE A 14 -1.27 -44.81 -17.50
CA PHE A 14 -1.96 -43.99 -18.50
C PHE A 14 -3.34 -43.52 -18.04
N SER A 15 -4.09 -44.35 -17.31
CA SER A 15 -5.38 -43.96 -16.70
C SER A 15 -5.22 -42.74 -15.79
N ARG A 16 -4.15 -42.71 -14.98
CA ARG A 16 -3.85 -41.58 -14.10
C ARG A 16 -3.43 -40.33 -14.88
N ILE A 17 -2.65 -40.48 -15.96
CA ILE A 17 -2.36 -39.35 -16.87
C ILE A 17 -3.64 -38.81 -17.49
N LEU A 18 -4.53 -39.68 -17.98
CA LEU A 18 -5.76 -39.28 -18.62
C LEU A 18 -6.65 -38.49 -17.66
N GLU A 19 -6.77 -38.94 -16.40
CA GLU A 19 -7.44 -38.18 -15.33
C GLU A 19 -6.80 -36.80 -15.14
N LEU A 20 -5.47 -36.71 -15.02
CA LEU A 20 -4.77 -35.42 -14.85
C LEU A 20 -4.97 -34.49 -16.06
N LEU A 21 -4.87 -35.01 -17.29
CA LEU A 21 -5.06 -34.23 -18.52
C LEU A 21 -6.52 -33.79 -18.68
N ALA A 22 -7.47 -34.61 -18.27
CA ALA A 22 -8.90 -34.33 -18.44
C ALA A 22 -9.46 -33.44 -17.31
N ASP A 23 -9.06 -33.68 -16.06
CA ASP A 23 -9.64 -33.06 -14.87
C ASP A 23 -8.78 -31.90 -14.29
N GLU A 24 -7.45 -31.93 -14.47
CA GLU A 24 -6.56 -30.88 -13.89
C GLU A 24 -6.06 -29.85 -14.91
N ILE A 25 -5.93 -30.19 -16.19
CA ILE A 25 -5.52 -29.21 -17.23
C ILE A 25 -6.71 -28.39 -17.73
N TYR A 26 -7.88 -29.00 -17.86
CA TYR A 26 -9.10 -28.30 -18.29
C TYR A 26 -9.92 -27.90 -17.06
N GLN A 27 -9.97 -26.60 -16.76
CA GLN A 27 -10.74 -26.07 -15.62
C GLN A 27 -12.26 -26.20 -15.82
N SER A 28 -12.70 -26.41 -17.07
CA SER A 28 -14.11 -26.55 -17.42
C SER A 28 -14.39 -27.91 -18.06
N PRO A 29 -15.42 -28.63 -17.60
CA PRO A 29 -15.86 -29.87 -18.24
C PRO A 29 -16.46 -29.63 -19.64
N LEU A 30 -16.72 -28.36 -20.01
CA LEU A 30 -17.15 -27.95 -21.35
C LEU A 30 -15.99 -27.75 -22.33
N ALA A 31 -14.74 -27.95 -21.91
CA ALA A 31 -13.55 -27.76 -22.75
C ALA A 31 -13.58 -28.56 -24.07
N LEU A 32 -14.28 -29.70 -24.10
CA LEU A 32 -14.48 -30.46 -25.34
C LEU A 32 -15.17 -29.64 -26.45
N LEU A 33 -16.08 -28.71 -26.10
CA LEU A 33 -16.76 -27.85 -27.06
C LEU A 33 -15.75 -26.91 -27.71
N ARG A 34 -14.88 -26.29 -26.89
CA ARG A 34 -13.80 -25.43 -27.38
C ARG A 34 -12.83 -26.21 -28.26
N GLU A 35 -12.28 -27.33 -27.79
CA GLU A 35 -11.27 -28.08 -28.54
C GLU A 35 -11.83 -28.64 -29.85
N ASN A 36 -13.03 -29.24 -29.84
CA ASN A 36 -13.62 -29.79 -31.06
C ASN A 36 -14.03 -28.69 -32.04
N THR A 37 -14.59 -27.57 -31.55
CA THR A 37 -14.96 -26.44 -32.43
C THR A 37 -13.72 -25.74 -33.00
N GLN A 38 -12.64 -25.64 -32.22
CA GLN A 38 -11.34 -25.17 -32.73
C GLN A 38 -10.79 -26.13 -33.78
N ASN A 39 -10.89 -27.45 -33.56
CA ASN A 39 -10.42 -28.43 -34.53
C ASN A 39 -11.20 -28.36 -35.85
N ALA A 40 -12.51 -28.17 -35.76
CA ALA A 40 -13.41 -27.92 -36.88
C ALA A 40 -13.02 -26.63 -37.64
N PHE A 41 -12.81 -25.53 -36.92
CA PHE A 41 -12.35 -24.26 -37.49
C PHE A 41 -11.03 -24.43 -38.25
N ASP A 42 -10.04 -25.06 -37.62
CA ASP A 42 -8.74 -25.34 -38.26
C ASP A 42 -8.89 -26.23 -39.51
N ALA A 43 -9.76 -27.24 -39.46
CA ALA A 43 -10.00 -28.15 -40.59
C ALA A 43 -10.60 -27.44 -41.80
N ILE A 44 -11.54 -26.51 -41.55
CA ILE A 44 -12.10 -25.64 -42.58
C ILE A 44 -11.02 -24.74 -43.17
N ARG A 45 -10.22 -24.08 -42.33
CA ARG A 45 -9.10 -23.23 -42.77
C ARG A 45 -8.09 -23.97 -43.62
N MET A 46 -7.82 -25.24 -43.32
CA MET A 46 -6.92 -26.06 -44.15
C MET A 46 -7.54 -26.46 -45.50
N ARG A 47 -8.88 -26.52 -45.60
CA ARG A 47 -9.58 -26.82 -46.87
C ARG A 47 -9.74 -25.61 -47.77
N GLU A 48 -9.93 -24.40 -47.23
CA GLU A 48 -10.13 -23.16 -47.99
C GLU A 48 -9.10 -22.97 -49.13
N PRO A 49 -7.77 -23.14 -48.91
CA PRO A 49 -6.77 -22.94 -49.96
C PRO A 49 -6.81 -23.97 -51.09
N LEU A 50 -7.51 -25.09 -50.92
CA LEU A 50 -7.59 -26.14 -51.94
C LEU A 50 -8.49 -25.73 -53.12
N GLY A 51 -9.41 -24.76 -52.94
CA GLY A 51 -10.26 -24.25 -54.01
C GLY A 51 -11.44 -25.15 -54.41
N HIS A 52 -11.83 -26.11 -53.56
CA HIS A 52 -12.85 -27.12 -53.87
C HIS A 52 -14.30 -26.59 -53.96
N GLY A 53 -14.56 -25.31 -53.66
CA GLY A 53 -15.91 -24.72 -53.65
C GLY A 53 -16.83 -25.41 -52.64
N PHE A 54 -16.89 -24.90 -51.41
CA PHE A 54 -17.79 -25.41 -50.37
C PHE A 54 -18.28 -24.25 -49.51
N ASP A 55 -19.43 -24.41 -48.84
CA ASP A 55 -20.00 -23.42 -47.92
C ASP A 55 -19.54 -23.73 -46.49
N PRO A 56 -18.53 -23.02 -45.92
CA PRO A 56 -17.94 -23.40 -44.65
C PRO A 56 -18.96 -23.30 -43.50
N ALA A 57 -19.07 -24.34 -42.69
CA ALA A 57 -19.94 -24.33 -41.52
C ALA A 57 -19.49 -25.31 -40.45
N ILE A 58 -19.69 -24.91 -39.19
CA ILE A 58 -19.54 -25.78 -38.02
C ILE A 58 -20.92 -25.95 -37.39
N GLN A 59 -21.35 -27.19 -37.15
CA GLN A 59 -22.56 -27.48 -36.38
C GLN A 59 -22.18 -28.08 -35.04
N VAL A 60 -22.70 -27.49 -33.97
CA VAL A 60 -22.57 -27.96 -32.60
C VAL A 60 -23.98 -28.32 -32.12
N ARG A 61 -24.18 -29.59 -31.75
CA ARG A 61 -25.41 -30.10 -31.17
C ARG A 61 -25.15 -30.58 -29.77
N VAL A 62 -25.90 -30.05 -28.80
CA VAL A 62 -25.79 -30.41 -27.38
C VAL A 62 -27.14 -30.86 -26.89
N ASP A 63 -27.20 -32.09 -26.41
CA ASP A 63 -28.34 -32.67 -25.69
C ASP A 63 -27.90 -33.27 -24.35
N ALA A 64 -28.82 -33.86 -23.60
CA ALA A 64 -28.57 -34.35 -22.23
C ALA A 64 -27.66 -35.59 -22.15
N GLN A 65 -27.41 -36.27 -23.28
CA GLN A 65 -26.64 -37.53 -23.34
C GLN A 65 -25.51 -37.47 -24.37
N LYS A 66 -25.54 -36.52 -25.30
CA LYS A 66 -24.63 -36.47 -26.42
C LYS A 66 -24.27 -35.05 -26.79
N ILE A 67 -23.00 -34.86 -27.11
CA ILE A 67 -22.48 -33.67 -27.77
C ILE A 67 -21.94 -34.09 -29.13
N THR A 68 -22.31 -33.34 -30.16
CA THR A 68 -21.82 -33.56 -31.52
C THR A 68 -21.27 -32.26 -32.09
N VAL A 69 -20.03 -32.31 -32.59
CA VAL A 69 -19.43 -31.22 -33.36
C VAL A 69 -19.13 -31.77 -34.75
N SER A 70 -19.65 -31.11 -35.77
CA SER A 70 -19.40 -31.47 -37.16
C SER A 70 -18.91 -30.29 -37.97
N ASP A 71 -17.94 -30.54 -38.84
CA ASP A 71 -17.42 -29.59 -39.81
C ASP A 71 -17.40 -30.19 -41.21
N ASN A 72 -17.36 -29.31 -42.21
CA ASN A 72 -17.10 -29.67 -43.60
C ASN A 72 -15.69 -29.25 -44.04
N GLY A 73 -14.71 -29.37 -43.15
CA GLY A 73 -13.32 -29.07 -43.41
C GLY A 73 -12.60 -30.16 -44.22
N ILE A 74 -11.27 -30.18 -44.11
CA ILE A 74 -10.39 -31.03 -44.93
C ILE A 74 -10.57 -32.55 -44.68
N GLY A 75 -11.14 -32.92 -43.52
CA GLY A 75 -11.32 -34.31 -43.10
C GLY A 75 -10.01 -35.07 -42.88
N MET A 76 -10.11 -36.37 -42.64
CA MET A 76 -9.00 -37.26 -42.30
C MET A 76 -9.11 -38.59 -43.03
N THR A 77 -7.98 -39.13 -43.47
CA THR A 77 -7.87 -40.52 -43.92
C THR A 77 -7.85 -41.49 -42.72
N PRO A 78 -8.06 -42.81 -42.91
CA PRO A 78 -7.87 -43.79 -41.84
C PRO A 78 -6.50 -43.66 -41.17
N GLN A 79 -5.45 -43.40 -41.95
CA GLN A 79 -4.10 -43.27 -41.44
C GLN A 79 -3.88 -41.97 -40.67
N ASP A 80 -4.55 -40.87 -41.04
CA ASP A 80 -4.51 -39.62 -40.26
C ASP A 80 -5.17 -39.81 -38.88
N VAL A 81 -6.27 -40.55 -38.81
CA VAL A 81 -6.94 -40.86 -37.55
C VAL A 81 -6.01 -41.64 -36.62
N GLU A 82 -5.30 -42.64 -37.13
CA GLU A 82 -4.35 -43.44 -36.34
C GLU A 82 -3.10 -42.64 -35.93
N SER A 83 -2.50 -41.91 -36.87
CA SER A 83 -1.19 -41.30 -36.69
C SER A 83 -1.21 -39.91 -36.05
N ASN A 84 -2.35 -39.21 -36.13
CA ASN A 84 -2.53 -37.86 -35.62
C ASN A 84 -3.64 -37.77 -34.57
N PHE A 85 -4.88 -38.21 -34.86
CA PHE A 85 -6.01 -37.99 -33.95
C PHE A 85 -5.85 -38.78 -32.63
N TRP A 86 -5.50 -40.06 -32.72
CA TRP A 86 -5.30 -40.93 -31.55
C TRP A 86 -3.88 -40.92 -30.99
N HIS A 87 -2.98 -40.16 -31.59
CA HIS A 87 -1.60 -40.09 -31.15
C HIS A 87 -1.34 -38.84 -30.31
N ALA A 88 -1.32 -38.99 -28.99
CA ALA A 88 -1.05 -37.90 -28.07
C ALA A 88 0.31 -37.24 -28.37
N GLY A 89 0.30 -35.91 -28.53
CA GLY A 89 1.50 -35.11 -28.81
C GLY A 89 1.90 -35.04 -30.28
N ARG A 90 1.15 -35.66 -31.20
CA ARG A 90 1.27 -35.40 -32.65
C ARG A 90 0.13 -34.52 -33.14
N SER A 91 0.47 -33.59 -34.02
CA SER A 91 -0.49 -32.76 -34.72
C SER A 91 -0.04 -32.61 -36.16
N GLY A 92 -0.89 -33.02 -37.10
CA GLY A 92 -0.69 -32.76 -38.54
C GLY A 92 -0.76 -31.27 -38.90
N LYS A 93 -1.08 -30.41 -37.93
CA LYS A 93 -1.35 -28.98 -38.11
C LYS A 93 -0.14 -28.06 -37.89
N ASN A 94 1.04 -28.60 -37.58
CA ASN A 94 2.25 -27.80 -37.36
C ASN A 94 3.09 -27.57 -38.63
N THR A 95 2.42 -27.27 -39.75
CA THR A 95 3.06 -26.96 -41.03
C THR A 95 3.06 -25.46 -41.30
N ALA A 96 3.91 -24.99 -42.22
CA ALA A 96 3.96 -23.57 -42.58
C ALA A 96 2.64 -23.14 -43.25
N GLU A 97 2.05 -24.03 -44.05
CA GLU A 97 0.80 -23.88 -44.76
C GLU A 97 -0.38 -23.75 -43.78
N ALA A 98 -0.42 -24.58 -42.74
CA ALA A 98 -1.44 -24.49 -41.69
C ALA A 98 -1.35 -23.17 -40.92
N ARG A 99 -0.13 -22.70 -40.59
CA ARG A 99 0.05 -21.39 -39.95
C ARG A 99 -0.39 -20.25 -40.85
N ALA A 100 -0.10 -20.31 -42.15
CA ALA A 100 -0.54 -19.33 -43.13
C ALA A 100 -2.06 -19.31 -43.31
N ALA A 101 -2.73 -20.47 -43.16
CA ALA A 101 -4.18 -20.59 -43.19
C ALA A 101 -4.89 -20.07 -41.91
N GLY A 102 -4.15 -19.61 -40.90
CA GLY A 102 -4.72 -19.08 -39.66
C GLY A 102 -5.08 -20.15 -38.63
N VAL A 103 -4.48 -21.34 -38.71
CA VAL A 103 -4.70 -22.43 -37.75
C VAL A 103 -4.28 -22.05 -36.33
N VAL A 104 -5.14 -22.38 -35.37
CA VAL A 104 -5.01 -21.99 -33.96
C VAL A 104 -4.43 -23.14 -33.12
N GLY A 105 -4.75 -24.41 -33.40
CA GLY A 105 -4.35 -25.56 -32.58
C GLY A 105 -3.09 -26.30 -33.05
N THR A 106 -2.11 -26.50 -32.14
CA THR A 106 -0.81 -27.14 -32.50
C THR A 106 -0.32 -28.24 -31.54
N PHE A 107 -0.90 -28.39 -30.34
CA PHE A 107 -0.34 -29.24 -29.27
C PHE A 107 -0.60 -30.76 -29.42
N GLY A 108 -1.63 -31.18 -30.15
CA GLY A 108 -1.90 -32.61 -30.38
C GLY A 108 -2.45 -33.39 -29.19
N ILE A 109 -3.13 -32.72 -28.25
CA ILE A 109 -3.77 -33.33 -27.07
C ILE A 109 -5.28 -33.11 -27.00
N GLY A 110 -5.87 -32.39 -27.97
CA GLY A 110 -7.28 -31.97 -27.94
C GLY A 110 -8.28 -33.13 -27.93
N ALA A 111 -7.92 -34.30 -28.47
CA ALA A 111 -8.77 -35.49 -28.40
C ALA A 111 -9.06 -35.91 -26.94
N MET A 112 -8.08 -35.73 -26.04
CA MET A 112 -8.21 -36.13 -24.64
C MET A 112 -9.21 -35.27 -23.85
N ALA A 113 -9.44 -34.01 -24.27
CA ALA A 113 -10.40 -33.11 -23.63
C ALA A 113 -11.83 -33.68 -23.63
N ASN A 114 -12.16 -34.54 -24.60
CA ASN A 114 -13.46 -35.20 -24.68
C ASN A 114 -13.72 -36.10 -23.47
N PHE A 115 -12.70 -36.81 -22.98
CA PHE A 115 -12.86 -37.80 -21.91
C PHE A 115 -12.99 -37.19 -20.51
N GLY A 116 -12.94 -35.86 -20.37
CA GLY A 116 -13.36 -35.19 -19.13
C GLY A 116 -14.82 -35.46 -18.77
N VAL A 117 -15.69 -35.58 -19.78
CA VAL A 117 -17.13 -35.86 -19.56
C VAL A 117 -17.69 -37.00 -20.40
N ALA A 118 -17.01 -37.40 -21.48
CA ALA A 118 -17.48 -38.47 -22.35
C ALA A 118 -17.12 -39.87 -21.81
N GLU A 119 -18.08 -40.79 -21.82
CA GLU A 119 -17.87 -42.23 -21.62
C GLU A 119 -17.43 -42.91 -22.92
N LYS A 120 -17.87 -42.41 -24.07
CA LYS A 120 -17.53 -42.92 -25.40
C LYS A 120 -17.30 -41.78 -26.37
N LEU A 121 -16.26 -41.92 -27.19
CA LEU A 121 -15.98 -41.00 -28.29
C LEU A 121 -16.11 -41.76 -29.62
N THR A 122 -16.81 -41.17 -30.57
CA THR A 122 -16.91 -41.66 -31.96
C THR A 122 -16.54 -40.54 -32.91
N VAL A 123 -15.68 -40.83 -33.89
CA VAL A 123 -15.22 -39.89 -34.91
C VAL A 123 -15.46 -40.50 -36.26
N GLU A 124 -16.26 -39.83 -37.08
CA GLU A 124 -16.41 -40.16 -38.50
C GLU A 124 -15.78 -39.03 -39.32
N SER A 125 -14.95 -39.37 -40.30
CA SER A 125 -14.26 -38.35 -41.12
C SER A 125 -14.12 -38.82 -42.55
N GLU A 126 -14.28 -37.89 -43.50
CA GLU A 126 -14.09 -38.10 -44.93
C GLU A 126 -13.12 -37.07 -45.50
N SER A 127 -12.01 -37.53 -46.07
CA SER A 127 -10.95 -36.66 -46.60
C SER A 127 -11.38 -35.94 -47.88
N ALA A 128 -11.24 -34.61 -47.89
CA ALA A 128 -11.46 -33.78 -49.07
C ALA A 128 -10.42 -34.04 -50.18
N ILE A 129 -9.26 -34.62 -49.83
CA ILE A 129 -8.16 -34.88 -50.75
C ILE A 129 -8.30 -36.27 -51.38
N THR A 130 -8.54 -37.30 -50.57
CA THR A 130 -8.53 -38.70 -51.04
C THR A 130 -9.93 -39.27 -51.25
N GLY A 131 -10.97 -38.67 -50.67
CA GLY A 131 -12.33 -39.20 -50.64
C GLY A 131 -12.50 -40.41 -49.73
N GLU A 132 -11.46 -40.82 -49.00
CA GLU A 132 -11.54 -41.93 -48.06
C GLU A 132 -12.34 -41.51 -46.83
N ARG A 133 -13.28 -42.37 -46.41
CA ARG A 133 -14.08 -42.18 -45.19
C ARG A 133 -13.75 -43.26 -44.17
N THR A 134 -13.61 -42.84 -42.92
CA THR A 134 -13.31 -43.70 -41.78
C THR A 134 -14.25 -43.42 -40.62
N SER A 135 -14.54 -44.46 -39.84
CA SER A 135 -15.20 -44.37 -38.54
C SER A 135 -14.28 -44.96 -37.49
N SER A 136 -14.07 -44.21 -36.41
CA SER A 136 -13.30 -44.65 -35.25
C SER A 136 -14.09 -44.43 -33.97
N SER A 137 -13.94 -45.34 -33.01
CA SER A 137 -14.63 -45.25 -31.73
C SER A 137 -13.84 -45.91 -30.61
N VAL A 138 -14.03 -45.43 -29.38
CA VAL A 138 -13.42 -46.00 -28.17
C VAL A 138 -14.24 -45.62 -26.93
N LEU A 139 -14.31 -46.55 -25.97
CA LEU A 139 -14.82 -46.29 -24.62
C LEU A 139 -13.69 -45.73 -23.74
N LYS A 140 -14.01 -44.81 -22.83
CA LYS A 140 -13.02 -44.26 -21.88
C LYS A 140 -12.31 -45.36 -21.08
N SER A 141 -13.02 -46.43 -20.73
CA SER A 141 -12.47 -47.61 -20.04
C SER A 141 -11.46 -48.40 -20.85
N ASP A 142 -11.52 -48.30 -22.18
CA ASP A 142 -10.76 -49.12 -23.12
C ASP A 142 -9.54 -48.35 -23.66
N LEU A 143 -9.38 -47.07 -23.27
CA LEU A 143 -8.26 -46.24 -23.66
C LEU A 143 -7.01 -46.64 -22.85
N SER A 144 -6.07 -47.32 -23.48
CA SER A 144 -4.90 -47.93 -22.82
C SER A 144 -3.66 -47.92 -23.69
N THR A 145 -2.48 -47.91 -23.07
CA THR A 145 -1.19 -48.19 -23.72
C THR A 145 -0.90 -49.68 -23.84
N ASP A 146 -1.61 -50.51 -23.08
CA ASP A 146 -1.28 -51.92 -22.89
C ASP A 146 -2.11 -52.86 -23.77
N PHE A 147 -3.25 -52.38 -24.31
CA PHE A 147 -4.11 -53.15 -25.22
C PHE A 147 -4.79 -52.26 -26.26
N ALA A 148 -5.12 -52.83 -27.42
CA ALA A 148 -5.68 -52.12 -28.57
C ALA A 148 -7.21 -51.94 -28.44
N GLY A 149 -7.66 -50.96 -27.65
CA GLY A 149 -9.09 -50.67 -27.43
C GLY A 149 -9.76 -49.77 -28.48
N ILE A 150 -8.99 -49.13 -29.37
CA ILE A 150 -9.51 -48.18 -30.36
C ILE A 150 -9.92 -48.94 -31.64
N SER A 151 -11.18 -48.83 -32.04
CA SER A 151 -11.65 -49.34 -33.34
C SER A 151 -11.41 -48.29 -34.43
N VAL A 152 -10.88 -48.69 -35.58
CA VAL A 152 -10.80 -47.87 -36.80
C VAL A 152 -11.33 -48.72 -37.96
N THR A 153 -12.23 -48.17 -38.77
CA THR A 153 -12.89 -48.91 -39.85
C THR A 153 -13.15 -48.00 -41.04
N SER A 154 -12.67 -48.40 -42.22
CA SER A 154 -13.04 -47.74 -43.47
C SER A 154 -14.51 -47.99 -43.79
N ILE A 155 -15.25 -46.94 -44.11
CA ILE A 155 -16.69 -46.97 -44.40
C ILE A 155 -16.97 -46.33 -45.78
N PRO A 156 -18.14 -46.59 -46.40
CA PRO A 156 -18.47 -46.01 -47.69
C PRO A 156 -18.50 -44.47 -47.65
N SER A 157 -17.86 -43.85 -48.64
CA SER A 157 -17.89 -42.39 -48.85
C SER A 157 -19.32 -41.89 -49.04
N THR A 158 -19.56 -40.71 -48.50
CA THR A 158 -20.81 -39.93 -48.64
C THR A 158 -20.73 -38.90 -49.75
N GLY A 159 -19.51 -38.56 -50.20
CA GLY A 159 -19.23 -37.44 -51.09
C GLY A 159 -19.13 -36.09 -50.35
N GLU A 160 -19.37 -36.08 -49.04
CA GLU A 160 -19.32 -34.88 -48.20
C GLU A 160 -18.09 -34.95 -47.27
N ALA A 161 -17.01 -34.27 -47.68
CA ALA A 161 -15.79 -34.20 -46.87
C ALA A 161 -15.99 -33.36 -45.59
N GLY A 162 -15.33 -33.78 -44.51
CA GLY A 162 -15.49 -33.18 -43.19
C GLY A 162 -15.24 -34.17 -42.05
N THR A 163 -15.57 -33.76 -40.84
CA THR A 163 -15.47 -34.61 -39.64
C THR A 163 -16.69 -34.43 -38.74
N ILE A 164 -17.15 -35.52 -38.13
CA ILE A 164 -18.19 -35.55 -37.12
C ILE A 164 -17.61 -36.21 -35.87
N VAL A 165 -17.51 -35.45 -34.78
CA VAL A 165 -17.11 -35.94 -33.46
C VAL A 165 -18.35 -36.05 -32.60
N THR A 166 -18.61 -37.25 -32.07
CA THR A 166 -19.71 -37.57 -31.16
C THR A 166 -19.14 -38.00 -29.82
N ALA A 167 -19.44 -37.24 -28.76
CA ALA A 167 -19.15 -37.58 -27.38
C ALA A 167 -20.44 -38.02 -26.67
N GLU A 168 -20.49 -39.26 -26.19
CA GLU A 168 -21.58 -39.76 -25.33
C GLU A 168 -21.24 -39.41 -23.88
N ILE A 169 -22.05 -38.56 -23.25
CA ILE A 169 -21.78 -37.91 -21.96
C ILE A 169 -22.18 -38.83 -20.80
N SER A 170 -21.34 -38.87 -19.76
CA SER A 170 -21.62 -39.64 -18.54
C SER A 170 -22.88 -39.14 -17.84
N ARG A 171 -23.59 -40.04 -17.15
CA ARG A 171 -24.78 -39.65 -16.36
C ARG A 171 -24.47 -38.67 -15.23
N SER A 172 -23.23 -38.66 -14.73
CA SER A 172 -22.73 -37.79 -13.66
C SER A 172 -22.31 -36.40 -14.12
N SER A 173 -22.05 -36.18 -15.41
CA SER A 173 -21.46 -34.94 -15.96
C SER A 173 -22.46 -34.14 -16.79
N ARG A 174 -23.73 -34.12 -16.40
CA ARG A 174 -24.77 -33.40 -17.16
C ARG A 174 -24.64 -31.90 -16.97
N HIS A 175 -24.36 -31.18 -18.05
CA HIS A 175 -24.36 -29.72 -18.11
C HIS A 175 -25.66 -29.19 -18.71
N SER A 176 -26.02 -27.96 -18.35
CA SER A 176 -27.12 -27.27 -19.01
C SER A 176 -26.71 -26.93 -20.44
N VAL A 177 -27.65 -27.08 -21.39
CA VAL A 177 -27.48 -26.61 -22.77
C VAL A 177 -27.17 -25.10 -22.79
N GLN A 178 -27.70 -24.34 -21.83
CA GLN A 178 -27.45 -22.91 -21.72
C GLN A 178 -26.01 -22.58 -21.28
N ASP A 179 -25.44 -23.40 -20.39
CA ASP A 179 -24.06 -23.22 -19.95
C ASP A 179 -23.09 -23.54 -21.09
N ALA A 180 -23.37 -24.62 -21.84
CA ALA A 180 -22.65 -24.99 -23.05
C ALA A 180 -22.69 -23.88 -24.12
N LEU A 181 -23.86 -23.27 -24.34
CA LEU A 181 -24.02 -22.14 -25.24
C LEU A 181 -23.17 -20.95 -24.79
N THR A 182 -23.29 -20.54 -23.52
CA THR A 182 -22.57 -19.39 -22.96
C THR A 182 -21.07 -19.60 -23.06
N TYR A 183 -20.58 -20.78 -22.66
CA TYR A 183 -19.18 -21.16 -22.74
C TYR A 183 -18.65 -21.09 -24.18
N LEU A 184 -19.35 -21.70 -25.15
CA LEU A 184 -18.86 -21.73 -26.53
C LEU A 184 -18.87 -20.33 -27.16
N ARG A 185 -19.87 -19.50 -26.85
CA ARG A 185 -20.03 -18.16 -27.42
C ARG A 185 -18.78 -17.29 -27.17
N ASP A 186 -18.17 -17.39 -26.00
CA ASP A 186 -16.95 -16.65 -25.65
C ASP A 186 -15.77 -16.92 -26.60
N PHE A 187 -15.77 -18.08 -27.28
CA PHE A 187 -14.70 -18.47 -28.21
C PHE A 187 -15.04 -18.23 -29.67
N VAL A 188 -16.31 -18.26 -30.05
CA VAL A 188 -16.71 -18.28 -31.49
C VAL A 188 -17.43 -17.03 -31.97
N GLU A 189 -17.79 -16.12 -31.08
CA GLU A 189 -18.58 -14.91 -31.39
C GLU A 189 -18.05 -14.12 -32.61
N PHE A 190 -16.72 -13.96 -32.73
CA PHE A 190 -16.08 -13.16 -33.76
C PHE A 190 -15.49 -13.98 -34.91
N VAL A 191 -15.73 -15.30 -34.92
CA VAL A 191 -15.27 -16.19 -35.99
C VAL A 191 -16.03 -15.86 -37.28
N ASP A 192 -15.31 -15.76 -38.40
CA ASP A 192 -15.88 -15.45 -39.73
C ASP A 192 -16.58 -16.66 -40.38
N ILE A 193 -16.31 -17.87 -39.89
CA ILE A 193 -17.00 -19.10 -40.28
C ILE A 193 -18.31 -19.23 -39.47
N PRO A 194 -19.47 -19.48 -40.10
CA PRO A 194 -20.73 -19.74 -39.41
C PRO A 194 -20.63 -20.92 -38.43
N VAL A 195 -20.95 -20.67 -37.16
CA VAL A 195 -21.02 -21.68 -36.11
C VAL A 195 -22.45 -21.76 -35.62
N TYR A 196 -23.11 -22.89 -35.88
CA TYR A 196 -24.48 -23.13 -35.48
C TYR A 196 -24.52 -23.96 -34.19
N PHE A 197 -25.08 -23.40 -33.12
CA PHE A 197 -25.36 -24.13 -31.88
C PHE A 197 -26.83 -24.51 -31.83
N ASN A 198 -27.14 -25.81 -31.85
CA ASN A 198 -28.51 -26.34 -31.90
C ASN A 198 -29.41 -25.69 -32.99
N GLY A 199 -28.79 -25.26 -34.11
CA GLY A 199 -29.46 -24.64 -35.25
C GLY A 199 -29.46 -23.10 -35.25
N GLU A 200 -29.04 -22.44 -34.17
CA GLU A 200 -28.89 -20.98 -34.10
C GLU A 200 -27.44 -20.56 -34.40
N ASN A 201 -27.23 -19.56 -35.25
CA ASN A 201 -25.89 -19.04 -35.52
C ASN A 201 -25.41 -18.17 -34.35
N ILE A 202 -24.22 -18.49 -33.82
CA ILE A 202 -23.59 -17.80 -32.68
C ILE A 202 -22.26 -17.11 -33.02
N SER A 203 -21.88 -17.05 -34.30
CA SER A 203 -20.66 -16.40 -34.79
C SER A 203 -20.95 -15.28 -35.80
N GLY A 204 -19.89 -14.62 -36.30
CA GLY A 204 -19.98 -13.56 -37.31
C GLY A 204 -20.26 -12.16 -36.76
N ALA A 205 -20.13 -11.94 -35.45
CA ALA A 205 -20.18 -10.61 -34.89
C ALA A 205 -18.97 -9.77 -35.36
N LYS A 206 -19.17 -8.48 -35.59
CA LYS A 206 -18.07 -7.54 -35.84
C LYS A 206 -17.38 -7.21 -34.52
N HIS A 207 -16.05 -7.09 -34.49
CA HIS A 207 -15.30 -6.76 -33.27
C HIS A 207 -15.80 -5.49 -32.58
N ARG A 208 -16.19 -4.45 -33.36
CA ARG A 208 -16.76 -3.20 -32.82
C ARG A 208 -18.03 -3.40 -31.99
N ALA A 209 -18.78 -4.48 -32.21
CA ALA A 209 -19.97 -4.81 -31.42
C ALA A 209 -19.66 -5.14 -29.96
N ALA A 210 -18.38 -5.36 -29.60
CA ALA A 210 -17.94 -5.51 -28.21
C ALA A 210 -18.03 -4.22 -27.38
N LEU A 211 -18.17 -3.07 -28.05
CA LEU A 211 -18.43 -1.79 -27.39
C LEU A 211 -19.94 -1.60 -27.16
N PRO A 212 -20.34 -0.98 -26.02
CA PRO A 212 -21.72 -0.60 -25.80
C PRO A 212 -22.21 0.35 -26.89
N SER A 213 -23.49 0.22 -27.26
CA SER A 213 -24.16 1.12 -28.20
C SER A 213 -24.49 2.45 -27.53
N GLU A 214 -23.49 3.30 -27.37
CA GLU A 214 -23.63 4.65 -26.83
C GLU A 214 -23.08 5.68 -27.82
N ARG A 215 -23.70 6.86 -27.85
CA ARG A 215 -23.26 7.95 -28.72
C ARG A 215 -22.03 8.63 -28.13
N SER A 216 -20.94 8.69 -28.89
CA SER A 216 -19.76 9.46 -28.51
C SER A 216 -20.04 10.97 -28.53
N ALA A 217 -19.37 11.71 -27.64
CA ALA A 217 -19.36 13.17 -27.65
C ALA A 217 -18.48 13.67 -28.81
N TRP A 218 -17.33 13.03 -29.00
CA TRP A 218 -16.39 13.31 -30.08
C TRP A 218 -15.72 12.02 -30.56
N SER A 219 -15.12 12.08 -31.73
CA SER A 219 -14.37 10.96 -32.32
C SER A 219 -13.23 11.48 -33.18
N GLU A 220 -12.06 10.89 -33.02
CA GLU A 220 -10.88 11.13 -33.86
C GLU A 220 -10.59 9.88 -34.69
N HIS A 221 -10.26 10.07 -35.97
CA HIS A 221 -9.88 8.99 -36.88
C HIS A 221 -8.47 9.24 -37.43
N ILE A 222 -7.59 8.26 -37.25
CA ILE A 222 -6.20 8.33 -37.71
C ILE A 222 -5.91 7.10 -38.56
N GLN A 223 -5.43 7.34 -39.77
CA GLN A 223 -5.04 6.28 -40.70
C GLN A 223 -3.57 5.91 -40.52
N ASP A 224 -3.26 4.64 -40.78
CA ASP A 224 -1.89 4.11 -40.83
C ASP A 224 -1.04 4.42 -39.57
N VAL A 225 -1.66 4.37 -38.39
CA VAL A 225 -0.97 4.68 -37.14
C VAL A 225 -0.03 3.54 -36.73
N SER A 226 1.23 3.86 -36.42
CA SER A 226 2.18 2.88 -35.90
C SER A 226 2.07 2.77 -34.38
N ILE A 227 1.84 1.57 -33.87
CA ILE A 227 1.73 1.28 -32.43
C ILE A 227 2.94 0.46 -32.01
N ALA A 228 3.79 1.07 -31.19
CA ALA A 228 5.05 0.51 -30.68
C ALA A 228 6.06 0.03 -31.75
N GLY A 229 5.86 0.35 -33.03
CA GLY A 229 6.61 -0.24 -34.14
C GLY A 229 6.33 -1.73 -34.37
N ILE A 230 5.31 -2.27 -33.69
CA ILE A 230 4.93 -3.69 -33.74
C ILE A 230 3.84 -3.90 -34.80
N LEU A 231 2.89 -2.97 -34.84
CA LEU A 231 1.72 -3.03 -35.70
C LEU A 231 1.39 -1.66 -36.26
N SER A 232 0.71 -1.64 -37.41
CA SER A 232 0.09 -0.47 -38.02
C SER A 232 -1.39 -0.73 -38.26
N GLY A 233 -2.22 0.31 -38.26
CA GLY A 233 -3.65 0.16 -38.57
C GLY A 233 -4.41 1.48 -38.51
N ASN A 234 -5.72 1.42 -38.71
CA ASN A 234 -6.61 2.57 -38.62
C ASN A 234 -7.18 2.68 -37.22
N LEU A 235 -6.96 3.81 -36.54
CA LEU A 235 -7.39 4.05 -35.17
C LEU A 235 -8.58 5.01 -35.13
N ASP A 236 -9.65 4.57 -34.49
CA ASP A 236 -10.74 5.42 -34.00
C ASP A 236 -10.61 5.58 -32.48
N LEU A 237 -10.50 6.82 -32.03
CA LEU A 237 -10.63 7.19 -30.63
C LEU A 237 -11.99 7.83 -30.42
N LEU A 238 -12.78 7.27 -29.51
CA LEU A 238 -14.11 7.77 -29.17
C LEU A 238 -14.09 8.29 -27.74
N GLY A 239 -14.45 9.55 -27.54
CA GLY A 239 -14.67 10.13 -26.22
C GLY A 239 -16.15 10.21 -25.88
N MET A 240 -16.53 9.68 -24.73
CA MET A 240 -17.90 9.78 -24.21
C MET A 240 -18.10 11.10 -23.48
N ALA A 241 -19.35 11.53 -23.31
CA ALA A 241 -19.67 12.75 -22.55
C ALA A 241 -19.23 12.68 -21.08
N SER A 242 -19.09 11.47 -20.53
CA SER A 242 -18.52 11.22 -19.19
C SER A 242 -17.01 11.42 -19.10
N GLY A 243 -16.32 11.61 -20.25
CA GLY A 243 -14.87 11.60 -20.37
C GLY A 243 -14.29 10.20 -20.62
N GLU A 244 -15.07 9.11 -20.53
CA GLU A 244 -14.59 7.75 -20.83
C GLU A 244 -14.07 7.67 -22.28
N LEU A 245 -12.91 7.01 -22.45
CA LEU A 245 -12.34 6.76 -23.76
C LEU A 245 -12.62 5.33 -24.23
N ARG A 246 -12.80 5.17 -25.54
CA ARG A 246 -12.85 3.89 -26.24
C ARG A 246 -11.95 3.93 -27.45
N VAL A 247 -11.26 2.84 -27.71
CA VAL A 247 -10.28 2.71 -28.77
C VAL A 247 -10.70 1.57 -29.69
N VAL A 248 -10.74 1.84 -30.98
CA VAL A 248 -10.89 0.81 -32.00
C VAL A 248 -9.70 0.94 -32.95
N VAL A 249 -8.94 -0.12 -33.11
CA VAL A 249 -7.90 -0.23 -34.12
C VAL A 249 -8.32 -1.35 -35.06
N GLU A 250 -8.58 -1.01 -36.31
CA GLU A 250 -8.99 -1.93 -37.37
C GLU A 250 -7.91 -1.94 -38.47
N ASP A 251 -8.03 -2.86 -39.44
CA ASP A 251 -7.07 -3.04 -40.52
C ASP A 251 -5.62 -3.26 -40.04
N ILE A 252 -5.46 -4.00 -38.94
CA ILE A 252 -4.14 -4.17 -38.33
C ILE A 252 -3.23 -5.00 -39.23
N GLU A 253 -2.10 -4.41 -39.61
CA GLU A 253 -0.97 -5.07 -40.27
C GLU A 253 0.19 -5.22 -39.27
N SER A 254 0.76 -6.42 -39.19
CA SER A 254 1.98 -6.63 -38.40
C SER A 254 3.21 -6.23 -39.22
N ALA A 255 4.24 -5.69 -38.57
CA ALA A 255 5.50 -5.33 -39.24
C ALA A 255 6.18 -6.49 -40.00
N ASN A 256 5.79 -7.74 -39.70
CA ASN A 256 6.33 -8.95 -40.32
C ASN A 256 5.44 -9.51 -41.46
N GLY A 257 4.34 -8.85 -41.82
CA GLY A 257 3.47 -9.25 -42.94
C GLY A 257 2.75 -10.59 -42.75
N LEU A 258 2.63 -11.08 -41.51
CA LEU A 258 1.97 -12.36 -41.20
C LEU A 258 0.48 -12.17 -40.93
N GLY A 259 -0.37 -12.48 -41.91
CA GLY A 259 -1.78 -12.86 -41.70
C GLY A 259 -2.83 -11.77 -41.91
N LYS A 260 -4.11 -12.19 -41.89
CA LYS A 260 -5.34 -11.39 -42.04
C LYS A 260 -5.36 -10.15 -41.12
N GLN A 261 -6.11 -9.14 -41.53
CA GLN A 261 -6.38 -7.91 -40.75
C GLN A 261 -6.86 -8.27 -39.33
N GLY A 262 -6.11 -7.82 -38.33
CA GLY A 262 -6.51 -7.93 -36.91
C GLY A 262 -7.36 -6.74 -36.47
N ALA A 263 -7.87 -6.80 -35.24
CA ALA A 263 -8.60 -5.69 -34.63
C ALA A 263 -8.36 -5.62 -33.12
N ILE A 264 -8.25 -4.41 -32.57
CA ILE A 264 -8.21 -4.14 -31.13
C ILE A 264 -9.40 -3.24 -30.79
N VAL A 265 -10.25 -3.65 -29.86
CA VAL A 265 -11.45 -2.91 -29.47
C VAL A 265 -11.49 -2.84 -27.95
N LEU A 266 -11.24 -1.65 -27.41
CA LEU A 266 -11.03 -1.42 -25.98
C LEU A 266 -11.97 -0.34 -25.45
N ALA A 267 -12.49 -0.57 -24.25
CA ALA A 267 -13.17 0.41 -23.43
C ALA A 267 -12.42 0.57 -22.11
N GLN A 268 -12.39 1.81 -21.62
CA GLN A 268 -11.77 2.14 -20.35
C GLN A 268 -12.51 1.50 -19.17
N GLY A 269 -11.77 1.15 -18.11
CA GLY A 269 -12.34 0.70 -16.83
C GLY A 269 -12.82 -0.75 -16.78
N ARG A 270 -12.56 -1.56 -17.81
CA ARG A 270 -12.95 -2.99 -17.84
C ARG A 270 -11.88 -3.93 -17.30
N ASN A 271 -10.60 -3.59 -17.49
CA ASN A 271 -9.42 -4.35 -17.01
C ASN A 271 -9.37 -5.85 -17.37
N ALA A 272 -10.12 -6.27 -18.40
CA ALA A 272 -10.16 -7.64 -18.89
C ALA A 272 -10.24 -7.61 -20.41
N THR A 273 -9.26 -8.24 -21.06
CA THR A 273 -9.15 -8.30 -22.53
C THR A 273 -9.25 -9.76 -22.98
N ARG A 274 -10.22 -10.03 -23.86
CA ARG A 274 -10.31 -11.30 -24.60
C ARG A 274 -9.30 -11.28 -25.73
N ALA A 275 -8.28 -12.13 -25.62
CA ALA A 275 -7.31 -12.37 -26.67
C ALA A 275 -7.89 -13.35 -27.68
N LEU A 276 -7.95 -12.93 -28.94
CA LEU A 276 -8.45 -13.72 -30.06
C LEU A 276 -7.34 -13.92 -31.09
N ARG A 277 -7.51 -14.94 -31.94
CA ARG A 277 -6.74 -15.08 -33.17
C ARG A 277 -7.66 -15.54 -34.29
N SER A 278 -7.77 -14.72 -35.33
CA SER A 278 -8.70 -14.95 -36.45
C SER A 278 -10.15 -15.11 -35.98
N GLY A 279 -10.56 -14.27 -35.03
CA GLY A 279 -11.88 -14.26 -34.41
C GLY A 279 -12.10 -15.33 -33.33
N PHE A 280 -11.21 -16.32 -33.21
CA PHE A 280 -11.34 -17.41 -32.25
C PHE A 280 -10.72 -17.04 -30.89
N GLY A 281 -11.45 -17.24 -29.80
CA GLY A 281 -10.98 -16.95 -28.44
C GLY A 281 -9.85 -17.85 -27.96
N LEU A 282 -8.82 -17.25 -27.38
CA LEU A 282 -7.67 -17.95 -26.81
C LEU A 282 -7.72 -17.94 -25.29
N ALA A 283 -7.74 -16.76 -24.69
CA ALA A 283 -7.70 -16.56 -23.24
C ALA A 283 -8.22 -15.15 -22.91
N THR A 284 -8.58 -14.94 -21.64
CA THR A 284 -8.91 -13.61 -21.12
C THR A 284 -7.81 -13.16 -20.17
N THR A 285 -7.22 -12.00 -20.40
CA THR A 285 -6.06 -11.48 -19.65
C THR A 285 -6.23 -10.00 -19.33
N GLY A 286 -5.71 -9.57 -18.17
CA GLY A 286 -5.63 -8.16 -17.79
C GLY A 286 -4.23 -7.61 -18.06
N PHE A 287 -4.14 -6.34 -18.44
CA PHE A 287 -2.87 -5.66 -18.71
C PHE A 287 -2.81 -4.35 -17.94
N SER A 288 -1.60 -3.95 -17.53
CA SER A 288 -1.40 -2.69 -16.82
C SER A 288 -1.57 -1.53 -17.80
N SER A 289 -2.57 -0.68 -17.57
CA SER A 289 -2.80 0.57 -18.30
C SER A 289 -3.39 1.60 -17.36
N ILE A 290 -3.07 2.87 -17.57
CA ILE A 290 -3.64 3.98 -16.78
C ILE A 290 -5.16 4.08 -16.95
N TYR A 291 -5.64 3.71 -18.14
CA TYR A 291 -7.06 3.67 -18.51
C TYR A 291 -7.72 2.32 -18.20
N GLN A 292 -6.99 1.33 -17.69
CA GLN A 292 -7.52 0.01 -17.36
C GLN A 292 -8.31 -0.60 -18.55
N TRP A 293 -7.70 -0.57 -19.73
CA TRP A 293 -8.31 -1.06 -20.95
C TRP A 293 -8.83 -2.49 -20.78
N GLY A 294 -10.03 -2.74 -21.32
CA GLY A 294 -10.55 -4.07 -21.51
C GLY A 294 -11.52 -4.13 -22.69
N GLY A 295 -11.80 -5.34 -23.16
CA GLY A 295 -12.48 -5.57 -24.43
C GLY A 295 -11.82 -6.72 -25.17
N ILE A 296 -11.35 -6.46 -26.38
CA ILE A 296 -10.92 -7.50 -27.33
C ILE A 296 -9.60 -7.10 -27.99
N ALA A 297 -8.72 -8.08 -28.18
CA ALA A 297 -7.56 -7.97 -29.06
C ALA A 297 -7.44 -9.22 -29.94
N ASP A 298 -7.75 -9.09 -31.23
CA ASP A 298 -7.59 -10.12 -32.25
C ASP A 298 -6.33 -9.88 -33.05
N LEU A 299 -5.30 -10.68 -32.78
CA LEU A 299 -3.97 -10.48 -33.36
C LEU A 299 -3.36 -11.80 -33.84
N PRO A 300 -2.71 -11.82 -35.02
CA PRO A 300 -2.30 -13.04 -35.70
C PRO A 300 -1.15 -13.78 -35.01
N PHE A 301 -0.40 -13.12 -34.12
CA PHE A 301 0.78 -13.67 -33.45
C PHE A 301 0.53 -14.18 -32.02
N LEU A 302 -0.69 -14.02 -31.49
CA LEU A 302 -1.01 -14.46 -30.14
C LEU A 302 -1.00 -15.98 -30.04
N LYS A 303 -0.38 -16.48 -28.96
CA LYS A 303 -0.26 -17.91 -28.70
C LYS A 303 -0.74 -18.23 -27.29
N PRO A 304 -1.64 -19.22 -27.15
CA PRO A 304 -2.01 -19.73 -25.85
C PRO A 304 -0.89 -20.60 -25.24
N THR A 305 -0.91 -20.75 -23.93
CA THR A 305 -0.18 -21.80 -23.21
C THR A 305 -0.75 -23.18 -23.54
N ALA A 306 -0.07 -24.25 -23.14
CA ALA A 306 -0.55 -25.62 -23.33
C ALA A 306 -1.92 -25.88 -22.67
N GLY A 307 -2.21 -25.23 -21.54
CA GLY A 307 -3.51 -25.32 -20.85
C GLY A 307 -4.61 -24.46 -21.49
N ARG A 308 -4.27 -23.56 -22.42
CA ARG A 308 -5.20 -22.68 -23.16
C ARG A 308 -6.11 -21.77 -22.30
N GLU A 309 -5.76 -21.56 -21.04
CA GLU A 309 -6.43 -20.59 -20.16
C GLU A 309 -5.65 -19.27 -20.05
N ALA A 310 -4.42 -19.25 -20.55
CA ALA A 310 -3.54 -18.09 -20.54
C ALA A 310 -2.78 -17.99 -21.86
N LEU A 311 -2.32 -16.79 -22.18
CA LEU A 311 -1.33 -16.56 -23.25
C LEU A 311 0.08 -16.91 -22.78
N ASP A 312 0.96 -17.24 -23.71
CA ASP A 312 2.38 -17.40 -23.43
C ASP A 312 3.05 -16.06 -23.06
N ASP A 313 4.23 -16.14 -22.45
CA ASP A 313 4.95 -14.96 -21.95
C ASP A 313 5.27 -13.94 -23.06
N SER A 314 5.60 -14.44 -24.26
CA SER A 314 5.92 -13.59 -25.42
C SER A 314 4.70 -12.80 -25.89
N SER A 315 3.54 -13.44 -25.98
CA SER A 315 2.27 -12.80 -26.34
C SER A 315 1.83 -11.78 -25.29
N ASN A 316 1.96 -12.12 -24.00
CA ASN A 316 1.67 -11.20 -22.90
C ASN A 316 2.55 -9.96 -22.95
N GLN A 317 3.86 -10.13 -23.18
CA GLN A 317 4.80 -9.02 -23.27
C GLN A 317 4.48 -8.08 -24.44
N LEU A 318 4.17 -8.63 -25.62
CA LEU A 318 3.79 -7.85 -26.80
C LEU A 318 2.49 -7.06 -26.56
N LEU A 319 1.46 -7.69 -25.99
CA LEU A 319 0.22 -7.01 -25.65
C LEU A 319 0.44 -5.90 -24.62
N GLN A 320 1.25 -6.13 -23.60
CA GLN A 320 1.59 -5.09 -22.63
C GLN A 320 2.30 -3.90 -23.29
N GLN A 321 3.20 -4.12 -24.24
CA GLN A 321 3.84 -3.04 -25.01
C GLN A 321 2.83 -2.27 -25.87
N ILE A 322 1.91 -2.98 -26.54
CA ILE A 322 0.85 -2.38 -27.34
C ILE A 322 -0.05 -1.49 -26.47
N PHE A 323 -0.48 -1.97 -25.31
CA PHE A 323 -1.37 -1.21 -24.41
C PHE A 323 -0.69 0.04 -23.85
N THR A 324 0.59 -0.06 -23.46
CA THR A 324 1.38 1.11 -23.05
C THR A 324 1.55 2.11 -24.19
N ALA A 325 1.75 1.64 -25.42
CA ALA A 325 1.85 2.51 -26.59
C ALA A 325 0.50 3.17 -26.92
N LEU A 326 -0.61 2.46 -26.78
CA LEU A 326 -1.96 3.02 -26.91
C LEU A 326 -2.20 4.13 -25.89
N ASP A 327 -1.85 3.93 -24.61
CA ASP A 327 -1.95 4.98 -23.58
C ASP A 327 -1.25 6.27 -24.05
N ASN A 328 -0.05 6.16 -24.61
CA ASN A 328 0.73 7.31 -25.07
C ASN A 328 0.24 7.91 -26.38
N LEU A 329 -0.41 7.13 -27.23
CA LEU A 329 -0.94 7.57 -28.51
C LEU A 329 -2.27 8.31 -28.35
N VAL A 330 -3.16 7.80 -27.51
CA VAL A 330 -4.53 8.35 -27.37
C VAL A 330 -4.58 9.57 -26.45
N SER A 331 -3.67 9.68 -25.48
CA SER A 331 -3.73 10.77 -24.50
C SER A 331 -3.53 12.16 -25.12
N PRO A 332 -2.54 12.40 -26.02
CA PRO A 332 -2.41 13.69 -26.70
C PRO A 332 -3.65 14.06 -27.53
N LEU A 333 -4.26 13.08 -28.20
CA LEU A 333 -5.49 13.28 -28.99
C LEU A 333 -6.68 13.65 -28.09
N ALA A 334 -6.81 12.96 -26.96
CA ALA A 334 -7.84 13.27 -25.98
C ALA A 334 -7.71 14.70 -25.42
N ALA A 335 -6.49 15.23 -25.31
CA ALA A 335 -6.25 16.58 -24.78
C ALA A 335 -6.86 17.71 -25.62
N GLU A 336 -7.18 17.47 -26.89
CA GLU A 336 -7.82 18.46 -27.78
C GLU A 336 -9.30 18.67 -27.46
N HIS A 337 -9.89 17.77 -26.65
CA HIS A 337 -11.32 17.76 -26.33
C HIS A 337 -11.56 18.05 -24.85
N ALA A 338 -12.50 18.98 -24.56
CA ALA A 338 -12.76 19.45 -23.21
C ALA A 338 -13.30 18.34 -22.28
N GLU A 339 -14.10 17.42 -22.82
CA GLU A 339 -14.70 16.31 -22.08
C GLU A 339 -13.66 15.37 -21.48
N SER A 340 -12.47 15.27 -22.10
CA SER A 340 -11.37 14.43 -21.62
C SER A 340 -10.83 14.88 -20.26
N PHE A 341 -10.97 16.16 -19.90
CA PHE A 341 -10.53 16.68 -18.61
C PHE A 341 -11.43 16.25 -17.43
N ASN A 342 -12.55 15.57 -17.71
CA ASN A 342 -13.35 14.88 -16.70
C ASN A 342 -12.83 13.45 -16.42
N ASN A 343 -11.88 12.96 -17.21
CA ASN A 343 -11.34 11.61 -17.09
C ASN A 343 -10.11 11.58 -16.17
N ASP A 344 -10.27 10.96 -15.00
CA ASP A 344 -9.16 10.80 -14.04
C ASP A 344 -7.99 9.98 -14.60
N GLY A 345 -8.23 9.06 -15.54
CA GLY A 345 -7.18 8.31 -16.23
C GLY A 345 -6.30 9.22 -17.09
N PHE A 346 -6.92 10.08 -17.89
CA PHE A 346 -6.20 11.06 -18.71
C PHE A 346 -5.39 12.05 -17.85
N LEU A 347 -6.00 12.61 -16.80
CA LEU A 347 -5.30 13.51 -15.87
C LEU A 347 -4.12 12.81 -15.17
N ARG A 348 -4.28 11.54 -14.77
CA ARG A 348 -3.18 10.74 -14.21
C ARG A 348 -2.06 10.49 -15.21
N TRP A 349 -2.39 10.26 -16.48
CA TRP A 349 -1.39 10.11 -17.55
C TRP A 349 -0.60 11.40 -17.74
N VAL A 350 -1.28 12.54 -17.80
CA VAL A 350 -0.63 13.86 -17.95
C VAL A 350 0.33 14.13 -16.78
N ALA A 351 -0.13 13.93 -15.54
CA ALA A 351 0.68 14.14 -14.35
C ALA A 351 1.89 13.19 -14.28
N SER A 352 1.69 11.92 -14.62
CA SER A 352 2.75 10.89 -14.56
C SER A 352 3.83 11.10 -15.63
N ASN A 353 3.44 11.53 -16.83
CA ASN A 353 4.35 11.81 -17.95
C ASN A 353 4.86 13.27 -17.98
N ARG A 354 4.45 14.09 -17.00
CA ARG A 354 4.78 15.52 -16.90
C ARG A 354 4.43 16.33 -18.16
N GLN A 355 3.39 15.94 -18.89
CA GLN A 355 2.92 16.58 -20.13
C GLN A 355 1.93 17.72 -19.83
N PHE A 356 2.26 18.57 -18.85
CA PHE A 356 1.30 19.56 -18.35
C PHE A 356 0.90 20.60 -19.39
N ASN A 357 1.72 20.84 -20.43
CA ASN A 357 1.41 21.72 -21.56
C ASN A 357 0.09 21.37 -22.27
N LEU A 358 -0.37 20.12 -22.16
CA LEU A 358 -1.66 19.67 -22.70
C LEU A 358 -2.87 20.17 -21.91
N CYS A 359 -2.69 20.72 -20.71
CA CYS A 359 -3.78 21.17 -19.84
C CYS A 359 -4.39 22.53 -20.19
N GLY A 360 -4.04 23.13 -21.33
CA GLY A 360 -4.57 24.43 -21.74
C GLY A 360 -6.11 24.52 -21.76
N PRO A 361 -6.83 23.54 -22.36
CA PRO A 361 -8.29 23.54 -22.40
C PRO A 361 -8.98 23.18 -21.06
N LEU A 362 -8.23 22.84 -20.02
CA LEU A 362 -8.79 22.47 -18.72
C LEU A 362 -9.54 23.67 -18.12
N GLU A 363 -10.83 23.50 -17.87
CA GLU A 363 -11.70 24.52 -17.30
C GLU A 363 -11.42 24.76 -15.81
N ILE A 364 -11.21 26.01 -15.42
CA ILE A 364 -11.01 26.40 -14.02
C ILE A 364 -11.98 27.51 -13.63
N THR A 365 -12.24 27.62 -12.34
CA THR A 365 -13.02 28.72 -11.81
C THR A 365 -12.08 29.77 -11.22
N ILE A 366 -12.25 31.01 -11.65
CA ILE A 366 -11.47 32.14 -11.17
C ILE A 366 -12.24 32.84 -10.05
N ARG A 367 -11.59 33.75 -9.33
CA ARG A 367 -12.21 34.63 -8.34
C ARG A 367 -11.71 36.07 -8.57
N PRO A 368 -12.56 37.09 -8.38
CA PRO A 368 -13.88 37.05 -7.74
C PRO A 368 -15.04 36.62 -8.66
N SER A 369 -14.88 36.71 -9.99
CA SER A 369 -15.88 36.25 -10.96
C SER A 369 -16.07 34.74 -10.81
N SER A 370 -17.28 34.26 -10.50
CA SER A 370 -17.56 32.81 -10.42
C SER A 370 -17.71 32.17 -11.81
N GLU A 371 -17.10 32.78 -12.82
CA GLU A 371 -17.11 32.31 -14.20
C GLU A 371 -16.06 31.20 -14.37
N THR A 372 -16.39 30.26 -15.25
CA THR A 372 -15.48 29.18 -15.64
C THR A 372 -14.83 29.56 -16.96
N GLU A 373 -13.51 29.50 -17.04
CA GLU A 373 -12.76 29.65 -18.28
C GLU A 373 -11.62 28.64 -18.37
N SER A 374 -11.00 28.49 -19.55
CA SER A 374 -9.86 27.58 -19.71
C SER A 374 -8.60 28.11 -19.02
N LEU A 375 -7.72 27.22 -18.58
CA LEU A 375 -6.41 27.59 -18.02
C LEU A 375 -5.60 28.47 -18.96
N SER A 376 -5.65 28.20 -20.27
CA SER A 376 -4.97 29.03 -21.27
C SER A 376 -5.52 30.45 -21.38
N SER A 377 -6.84 30.62 -21.27
CA SER A 377 -7.50 31.93 -21.26
C SER A 377 -7.13 32.72 -20.00
N ALA A 378 -7.19 32.06 -18.85
CA ALA A 378 -6.89 32.64 -17.54
C ALA A 378 -5.50 33.29 -17.48
N ILE A 379 -4.48 32.58 -17.95
CA ILE A 379 -3.11 33.09 -17.95
C ILE A 379 -2.94 34.26 -18.94
N GLY A 380 -3.74 34.29 -20.01
CA GLY A 380 -3.73 35.34 -21.03
C GLY A 380 -4.11 36.73 -20.52
N HIS A 381 -4.93 36.82 -19.45
CA HIS A 381 -5.34 38.11 -18.87
C HIS A 381 -4.19 38.85 -18.14
N GLY A 382 -3.15 38.13 -17.74
CA GLY A 382 -2.00 38.69 -17.01
C GLY A 382 -2.31 39.02 -15.54
N GLY A 383 -1.29 38.99 -14.67
CA GLY A 383 -1.44 39.35 -13.25
C GLY A 383 -2.14 38.31 -12.37
N VAL A 384 -2.48 37.14 -12.92
CA VAL A 384 -3.15 36.06 -12.21
C VAL A 384 -2.23 35.42 -11.17
N GLN A 385 -2.81 35.05 -10.03
CA GLN A 385 -2.15 34.28 -8.97
C GLN A 385 -2.93 32.99 -8.72
N TYR A 386 -2.31 32.02 -8.05
CA TYR A 386 -3.01 30.81 -7.61
C TYR A 386 -2.96 30.63 -6.10
N TYR A 387 -3.97 29.93 -5.57
CA TYR A 387 -4.03 29.53 -4.16
C TYR A 387 -4.29 28.03 -4.06
N SER A 388 -3.38 27.34 -3.36
CA SER A 388 -3.44 25.89 -3.13
C SER A 388 -4.20 25.49 -1.85
N GLY A 389 -4.52 26.47 -1.01
CA GLY A 389 -5.12 26.25 0.31
C GLY A 389 -6.65 26.16 0.30
N ARG A 390 -7.24 26.22 1.50
CA ARG A 390 -8.68 25.94 1.74
C ARG A 390 -9.47 27.10 2.32
N ASP A 391 -8.82 28.22 2.61
CA ASP A 391 -9.42 29.31 3.36
C ASP A 391 -10.14 30.30 2.44
N GLU A 392 -11.45 30.43 2.61
CA GLU A 392 -12.26 31.38 1.84
C GLU A 392 -11.97 32.84 2.22
N SER A 393 -11.46 33.11 3.43
CA SER A 393 -11.06 34.47 3.81
C SER A 393 -9.82 34.95 3.05
N ILE A 394 -8.89 34.03 2.74
CA ILE A 394 -7.73 34.31 1.89
C ILE A 394 -8.19 34.56 0.46
N VAL A 395 -9.10 33.74 -0.05
CA VAL A 395 -9.70 33.96 -1.38
C VAL A 395 -10.38 35.32 -1.46
N ALA A 396 -11.17 35.72 -0.47
CA ALA A 396 -11.84 37.02 -0.43
C ALA A 396 -10.88 38.22 -0.29
N THR A 397 -9.72 38.02 0.34
CA THR A 397 -8.73 39.09 0.57
C THR A 397 -7.87 39.35 -0.65
N TYR A 398 -7.50 38.29 -1.40
CA TYR A 398 -6.53 38.38 -2.49
C TYR A 398 -7.17 38.33 -3.89
N ALA A 399 -8.42 37.90 -4.02
CA ALA A 399 -9.14 37.95 -5.27
C ALA A 399 -9.71 39.36 -5.51
N SER A 400 -9.19 40.05 -6.53
CA SER A 400 -9.71 41.34 -6.99
C SER A 400 -9.90 41.33 -8.51
N GLU A 401 -10.60 42.31 -9.06
CA GLU A 401 -10.72 42.45 -10.53
C GLU A 401 -9.36 42.76 -11.19
N GLU A 402 -8.43 43.38 -10.46
CA GLU A 402 -7.07 43.69 -10.96
C GLU A 402 -6.09 42.50 -10.80
N THR A 403 -6.35 41.61 -9.83
CA THR A 403 -5.56 40.41 -9.55
C THR A 403 -6.47 39.19 -9.38
N PRO A 404 -6.88 38.56 -10.48
CA PRO A 404 -7.72 37.38 -10.42
C PRO A 404 -6.99 36.22 -9.75
N LEU A 405 -7.74 35.41 -8.99
CA LEU A 405 -7.19 34.28 -8.22
C LEU A 405 -7.73 32.95 -8.74
N ILE A 406 -6.82 32.04 -9.10
CA ILE A 406 -7.13 30.65 -9.43
C ILE A 406 -7.12 29.82 -8.16
N VAL A 407 -8.24 29.18 -7.84
CA VAL A 407 -8.32 28.25 -6.71
C VAL A 407 -8.13 26.83 -7.23
N LEU A 408 -7.08 26.15 -6.78
CA LEU A 408 -6.77 24.81 -7.25
C LEU A 408 -7.82 23.79 -6.79
N SER A 409 -8.06 22.80 -7.64
CA SER A 409 -8.94 21.67 -7.37
C SER A 409 -8.48 20.87 -6.16
N ARG A 410 -9.45 20.25 -5.48
CA ARG A 410 -9.20 19.35 -4.35
C ARG A 410 -8.82 17.94 -4.79
N ARG A 411 -9.10 17.57 -6.04
CA ARG A 411 -8.83 16.21 -6.56
C ARG A 411 -7.39 16.13 -7.05
N ALA A 412 -6.60 15.20 -6.51
CA ALA A 412 -5.16 15.15 -6.73
C ALA A 412 -4.74 15.15 -8.22
N PRO A 413 -5.24 14.26 -9.12
CA PRO A 413 -4.81 14.27 -10.52
C PRO A 413 -5.08 15.59 -11.23
N ARG A 414 -6.25 16.19 -10.96
CA ARG A 414 -6.62 17.48 -11.54
C ARG A 414 -5.78 18.62 -10.98
N ARG A 415 -5.61 18.67 -9.65
CA ARG A 415 -4.78 19.65 -8.97
C ARG A 415 -3.34 19.62 -9.47
N ASP A 416 -2.79 18.43 -9.65
CA ASP A 416 -1.41 18.25 -10.12
C ASP A 416 -1.28 18.72 -11.59
N CYS A 417 -2.31 18.53 -12.42
CA CYS A 417 -2.39 19.09 -13.77
C CYS A 417 -2.48 20.63 -13.77
N GLU A 418 -3.39 21.20 -12.98
CA GLU A 418 -3.56 22.64 -12.82
C GLU A 418 -2.26 23.29 -12.34
N LEU A 419 -1.70 22.79 -11.24
CA LEU A 419 -0.45 23.28 -10.66
C LEU A 419 0.72 23.13 -11.64
N GLY A 420 0.82 21.98 -12.32
CA GLY A 420 1.87 21.72 -13.31
C GLY A 420 1.83 22.73 -14.47
N TYR A 421 0.64 23.03 -14.99
CA TYR A 421 0.48 24.00 -16.07
C TYR A 421 0.81 25.42 -15.61
N LEU A 422 0.33 25.83 -14.43
CA LEU A 422 0.60 27.14 -13.85
C LEU A 422 2.10 27.37 -13.59
N ASN A 423 2.80 26.35 -13.11
CA ASN A 423 4.24 26.40 -12.87
C ASN A 423 5.04 26.59 -14.17
N ILE A 424 4.66 25.91 -15.27
CA ILE A 424 5.32 26.07 -16.58
C ILE A 424 5.19 27.51 -17.09
N HIS A 425 4.08 28.16 -16.79
CA HIS A 425 3.79 29.54 -17.21
C HIS A 425 4.22 30.60 -16.18
N GLY A 426 4.87 30.20 -15.08
CA GLY A 426 5.43 31.12 -14.09
C GLY A 426 4.40 31.88 -13.25
N VAL A 427 3.19 31.34 -13.11
CA VAL A 427 2.15 31.93 -12.25
C VAL A 427 2.57 31.78 -10.78
N ARG A 428 2.43 32.85 -10.00
CA ARG A 428 2.87 32.87 -8.60
C ARG A 428 1.77 32.43 -7.65
N GLU A 429 2.17 31.70 -6.60
CA GLU A 429 1.30 31.43 -5.46
C GLU A 429 1.10 32.69 -4.62
N VAL A 430 -0.10 32.85 -4.05
CA VAL A 430 -0.39 33.91 -3.08
C VAL A 430 0.53 33.77 -1.87
N ASP A 431 1.19 34.87 -1.47
CA ASP A 431 1.93 34.94 -0.21
C ASP A 431 0.95 35.15 0.96
N VAL A 432 0.70 34.07 1.69
CA VAL A 432 -0.20 34.02 2.84
C VAL A 432 0.55 34.13 4.17
N THR A 433 1.76 34.68 4.19
CA THR A 433 2.55 34.77 5.44
C THR A 433 1.85 35.72 6.43
N PRO A 434 1.37 35.25 7.60
CA PRO A 434 0.64 36.10 8.54
C PRO A 434 1.55 37.15 9.19
N ARG A 435 1.04 38.37 9.42
CA ARG A 435 1.75 39.49 10.06
C ARG A 435 0.96 40.06 11.24
N VAL A 436 1.68 40.56 12.24
CA VAL A 436 1.10 41.32 13.36
C VAL A 436 0.76 42.72 12.87
N THR A 437 -0.50 43.15 13.04
CA THR A 437 -0.97 44.47 12.58
C THR A 437 -0.93 45.52 13.69
N GLU A 438 -1.12 45.12 14.94
CA GLU A 438 -1.08 46.00 16.12
C GLU A 438 -0.60 45.21 17.36
N GLN A 439 0.22 45.80 18.23
CA GLN A 439 0.75 45.15 19.43
C GLN A 439 0.36 45.91 20.69
N ILE A 440 -0.09 45.19 21.72
CA ILE A 440 -0.40 45.75 23.04
C ILE A 440 0.91 45.88 23.84
N PRO A 441 1.24 47.08 24.37
CA PRO A 441 2.44 47.28 25.19
C PRO A 441 2.29 46.67 26.60
N MET A 442 3.42 46.30 27.22
CA MET A 442 3.45 45.54 28.49
C MET A 442 2.84 46.29 29.68
N ASP A 443 2.84 47.62 29.66
CA ASP A 443 2.22 48.50 30.65
C ASP A 443 0.68 48.57 30.54
N GLY A 444 0.12 48.12 29.41
CA GLY A 444 -1.31 48.08 29.14
C GLY A 444 -1.98 46.72 29.38
N LEU A 445 -1.22 45.69 29.79
CA LEU A 445 -1.76 44.35 30.01
C LEU A 445 -2.53 44.26 31.34
N SER A 446 -3.73 43.67 31.31
CA SER A 446 -4.46 43.38 32.56
C SER A 446 -3.90 42.14 33.25
N PHE A 447 -4.16 42.01 34.56
CA PHE A 447 -3.70 40.88 35.38
C PHE A 447 -4.08 39.50 34.77
N ALA A 448 -5.26 39.38 34.16
CA ALA A 448 -5.71 38.16 33.49
C ALA A 448 -4.90 37.83 32.22
N HIS A 449 -4.40 38.84 31.48
CA HIS A 449 -3.52 38.62 30.33
C HIS A 449 -2.16 38.11 30.78
N SER A 450 -1.60 38.71 31.83
CA SER A 450 -0.32 38.27 32.41
C SER A 450 -0.40 36.85 32.99
N ALA A 451 -1.49 36.53 33.70
CA ALA A 451 -1.69 35.19 34.23
C ALA A 451 -1.83 34.11 33.14
N LEU A 452 -2.55 34.43 32.05
CA LEU A 452 -2.65 33.55 30.89
C LEU A 452 -1.30 33.36 30.19
N ALA A 453 -0.56 34.45 29.97
CA ALA A 453 0.77 34.41 29.37
C ALA A 453 1.74 33.54 30.17
N THR A 454 1.84 33.77 31.49
CA THR A 454 2.71 33.00 32.39
C THR A 454 2.30 31.53 32.46
N ARG A 455 0.99 31.22 32.49
CA ARG A 455 0.53 29.84 32.52
C ARG A 455 0.81 29.09 31.23
N ILE A 456 0.61 29.73 30.07
CA ILE A 456 0.98 29.16 28.77
C ILE A 456 2.49 28.93 28.69
N ALA A 457 3.30 29.92 29.08
CA ALA A 457 4.75 29.81 29.07
C ALA A 457 5.24 28.67 29.98
N ARG A 458 4.69 28.54 31.19
CA ARG A 458 5.01 27.45 32.13
C ARG A 458 4.68 26.08 31.55
N ILE A 459 3.50 25.90 30.96
CA ILE A 459 3.12 24.63 30.32
C ILE A 459 4.05 24.30 29.16
N LEU A 460 4.44 25.29 28.35
CA LEU A 460 5.37 25.10 27.24
C LEU A 460 6.79 24.77 27.70
N GLU A 461 7.23 25.33 28.82
CA GLU A 461 8.53 25.02 29.41
C GLU A 461 8.55 23.65 30.11
N GLU A 462 7.50 23.29 30.85
CA GLU A 462 7.38 22.04 31.60
C GLU A 462 7.01 20.82 30.72
N ASP A 463 5.95 20.93 29.91
CA ASP A 463 5.44 19.81 29.11
C ASP A 463 6.15 19.68 27.75
N TYR A 464 6.75 20.78 27.25
CA TYR A 464 7.31 20.85 25.89
C TYR A 464 8.76 21.38 25.81
N PHE A 465 9.41 21.68 26.93
CA PHE A 465 10.80 22.15 27.02
C PHE A 465 11.11 23.37 26.13
N LEU A 466 10.12 24.23 25.90
CA LEU A 466 10.24 25.40 25.04
C LEU A 466 10.09 26.67 25.88
N GLY A 467 11.19 27.42 26.02
CA GLY A 467 11.14 28.77 26.60
C GLY A 467 10.47 29.74 25.64
N THR A 468 9.43 30.44 26.09
CA THR A 468 8.57 31.26 25.23
C THR A 468 8.32 32.65 25.81
N ASP A 469 8.29 33.65 24.93
CA ASP A 469 7.88 35.01 25.24
C ASP A 469 6.50 35.25 24.63
N ILE A 470 5.49 35.41 25.48
CA ILE A 470 4.09 35.51 25.08
C ILE A 470 3.68 36.99 25.05
N ARG A 471 3.23 37.48 23.89
CA ARG A 471 2.79 38.85 23.63
C ARG A 471 1.35 38.87 23.11
N PHE A 472 0.69 40.02 23.21
CA PHE A 472 -0.69 40.19 22.72
C PHE A 472 -0.78 41.25 21.63
N GLY A 473 -1.63 41.02 20.62
CA GLY A 473 -1.82 41.93 19.49
C GLY A 473 -2.73 41.37 18.39
N SER A 474 -3.18 42.24 17.49
CA SER A 474 -4.04 41.89 16.36
C SER A 474 -3.22 41.19 15.26
N ILE A 475 -3.74 40.09 14.72
CA ILE A 475 -3.05 39.25 13.73
C ILE A 475 -3.83 39.24 12.40
N SER A 476 -3.15 39.46 11.28
CA SER A 476 -3.78 39.42 9.95
C SER A 476 -4.37 38.04 9.64
N GLY A 477 -5.53 37.98 8.99
CA GLY A 477 -6.17 36.72 8.61
C GLY A 477 -6.94 36.02 9.73
N GLY A 478 -7.24 36.71 10.84
CA GLY A 478 -8.09 36.18 11.92
C GLY A 478 -7.47 35.01 12.70
N LEU A 479 -6.15 34.85 12.63
CA LEU A 479 -5.45 33.78 13.33
C LEU A 479 -5.36 34.08 14.84
N PRO A 480 -5.67 33.12 15.73
CA PRO A 480 -5.62 33.36 17.16
C PRO A 480 -4.19 33.48 17.72
N VAL A 481 -3.22 32.80 17.09
CA VAL A 481 -1.83 32.72 17.58
C VAL A 481 -0.84 32.82 16.43
N LEU A 482 0.18 33.67 16.52
CA LEU A 482 1.28 33.74 15.56
C LEU A 482 2.61 33.43 16.26
N VAL A 483 3.33 32.43 15.79
CA VAL A 483 4.65 32.05 16.30
C VAL A 483 5.71 32.64 15.40
N THR A 484 6.75 33.26 15.96
CA THR A 484 7.88 33.80 15.18
C THR A 484 9.08 32.87 15.25
N ASP A 485 9.77 32.70 14.11
CA ASP A 485 10.87 31.72 13.96
C ASP A 485 12.27 32.29 14.31
N ALA A 486 12.35 33.36 15.12
CA ALA A 486 13.62 34.07 15.35
C ALA A 486 13.89 34.33 16.83
N GLY A 487 14.35 33.31 17.56
CA GLY A 487 14.99 33.47 18.87
C GLY A 487 14.67 32.38 19.88
N THR A 488 15.57 32.23 20.87
CA THR A 488 15.33 31.52 22.12
C THR A 488 15.40 32.59 23.23
N PRO A 489 14.30 32.94 23.91
CA PRO A 489 12.98 32.30 23.87
C PRO A 489 12.18 32.60 22.59
N VAL A 490 11.29 31.67 22.20
CA VAL A 490 10.41 31.79 21.03
C VAL A 490 9.32 32.82 21.33
N VAL A 491 9.20 33.85 20.48
CA VAL A 491 8.16 34.87 20.66
C VAL A 491 6.86 34.44 19.99
N MET A 492 5.75 34.46 20.74
CA MET A 492 4.40 34.18 20.25
C MET A 492 3.48 35.38 20.49
N TYR A 493 2.67 35.71 19.50
CA TYR A 493 1.62 36.72 19.58
C TYR A 493 0.26 36.03 19.70
N LEU A 494 -0.57 36.49 20.63
CA LEU A 494 -1.95 36.04 20.82
C LEU A 494 -2.91 37.19 20.55
N ASP A 495 -3.96 36.93 19.78
CA ASP A 495 -5.03 37.90 19.57
C ASP A 495 -6.07 37.78 20.70
N PRO A 496 -6.20 38.80 21.58
CA PRO A 496 -7.11 38.75 22.71
C PRO A 496 -8.59 38.78 22.29
N SER A 497 -8.88 39.24 21.07
CA SER A 497 -10.24 39.27 20.52
C SER A 497 -10.65 37.93 19.88
N ALA A 498 -9.70 37.01 19.69
CA ALA A 498 -9.99 35.71 19.10
C ALA A 498 -10.94 34.89 19.97
N THR A 499 -11.87 34.19 19.31
CA THR A 499 -12.91 33.38 19.96
C THR A 499 -12.36 32.25 20.84
N SER A 500 -11.12 31.80 20.58
CA SER A 500 -10.43 30.79 21.40
C SER A 500 -9.69 31.35 22.62
N ILE A 501 -9.43 32.67 22.67
CA ILE A 501 -8.57 33.30 23.70
C ILE A 501 -9.40 34.18 24.65
N ALA A 502 -10.36 34.95 24.12
CA ALA A 502 -11.22 35.80 24.94
C ALA A 502 -11.91 35.06 26.11
N PRO A 503 -12.42 33.82 25.95
CA PRO A 503 -13.01 33.06 27.06
C PRO A 503 -12.00 32.64 28.13
N LEU A 504 -10.75 32.36 27.76
CA LEU A 504 -9.69 31.96 28.70
C LEU A 504 -9.31 33.13 29.62
N ILE A 505 -9.25 34.34 29.06
CA ILE A 505 -9.00 35.57 29.83
C ILE A 505 -10.16 35.81 30.82
N ALA A 506 -11.40 35.57 30.40
CA ALA A 506 -12.56 35.68 31.29
C ALA A 506 -12.59 34.61 32.39
N LEU A 507 -12.25 33.35 32.06
CA LEU A 507 -12.20 32.22 33.00
C LEU A 507 -11.27 32.48 34.18
N TYR A 508 -10.14 33.16 33.97
CA TYR A 508 -9.25 33.52 35.06
C TYR A 508 -9.96 34.31 36.18
N ARG A 509 -10.88 35.21 35.80
CA ARG A 509 -11.64 36.05 36.74
C ARG A 509 -12.86 35.33 37.29
N ASP A 510 -13.52 34.53 36.45
CA ASP A 510 -14.87 34.04 36.71
C ASP A 510 -14.86 32.61 37.31
N ASP A 511 -13.86 31.77 37.00
CA ASP A 511 -13.66 30.41 37.56
C ASP A 511 -12.19 29.94 37.47
N TYR A 512 -11.41 30.23 38.52
CA TYR A 512 -9.98 29.90 38.57
C TYR A 512 -9.70 28.38 38.57
N ASN A 513 -10.59 27.56 39.12
CA ASN A 513 -10.39 26.11 39.18
C ASN A 513 -10.49 25.49 37.77
N ALA A 514 -11.37 26.04 36.93
CA ALA A 514 -11.48 25.66 35.53
C ALA A 514 -10.36 26.26 34.65
N PHE A 515 -9.76 27.39 35.05
CA PHE A 515 -8.74 28.08 34.25
C PHE A 515 -7.56 27.17 33.84
N ALA A 516 -6.93 26.48 34.80
CA ALA A 516 -5.74 25.68 34.53
C ALA A 516 -5.96 24.50 33.55
N PRO A 517 -7.01 23.65 33.71
CA PRO A 517 -7.34 22.60 32.75
C PRO A 517 -7.60 23.14 31.33
N PHE A 518 -8.37 24.24 31.21
CA PHE A 518 -8.72 24.81 29.91
C PHE A 518 -7.52 25.44 29.20
N VAL A 519 -6.61 26.09 29.93
CA VAL A 519 -5.35 26.61 29.34
C VAL A 519 -4.47 25.45 28.85
N LYS A 520 -4.39 24.34 29.59
CA LYS A 520 -3.65 23.15 29.15
C LYS A 520 -4.24 22.54 27.87
N ASP A 521 -5.57 22.49 27.77
CA ASP A 521 -6.24 22.04 26.56
C ASP A 521 -6.03 22.99 25.38
N PHE A 522 -6.06 24.30 25.62
CA PHE A 522 -5.75 25.31 24.60
C PHE A 522 -4.31 25.20 24.09
N VAL A 523 -3.33 25.03 24.98
CA VAL A 523 -1.93 24.82 24.58
C VAL A 523 -1.82 23.57 23.70
N ARG A 524 -2.44 22.46 24.12
CA ARG A 524 -2.41 21.19 23.39
C ARG A 524 -3.10 21.27 22.03
N ALA A 525 -4.27 21.89 21.94
CA ALA A 525 -5.11 21.88 20.75
C ALA A 525 -4.74 22.98 19.74
N THR A 526 -4.31 24.15 20.22
CA THR A 526 -4.14 25.34 19.37
C THR A 526 -2.68 25.74 19.20
N ILE A 527 -1.86 25.68 20.26
CA ILE A 527 -0.46 26.14 20.23
C ILE A 527 0.48 25.01 19.76
N PHE A 528 0.39 23.82 20.34
CA PHE A 528 1.31 22.70 20.07
C PHE A 528 1.44 22.35 18.57
N PRO A 529 0.37 22.28 17.76
CA PRO A 529 0.52 22.00 16.33
C PRO A 529 1.44 23.00 15.60
N ARG A 530 1.41 24.27 16.02
CA ARG A 530 2.17 25.38 15.43
C ARG A 530 3.63 25.40 15.86
N ILE A 531 3.92 24.93 17.07
CA ILE A 531 5.29 24.90 17.63
C ILE A 531 5.96 23.53 17.55
N SER A 532 5.25 22.50 17.05
CA SER A 532 5.73 21.10 17.03
C SER A 532 7.08 20.88 16.33
N LYS A 533 7.50 21.83 15.48
CA LYS A 533 8.81 21.82 14.81
C LYS A 533 9.93 22.46 15.64
N LEU A 534 9.58 23.37 16.55
CA LEU A 534 10.51 24.11 17.43
C LEU A 534 10.74 23.36 18.74
N VAL A 535 9.81 22.48 19.11
CA VAL A 535 10.01 21.51 20.20
C VAL A 535 11.09 20.51 19.76
N PRO A 536 12.16 20.31 20.54
CA PRO A 536 13.25 19.40 20.20
C PRO A 536 12.72 18.02 19.80
N SER A 537 12.96 17.63 18.55
CA SER A 537 12.41 16.39 17.99
C SER A 537 13.25 15.18 18.42
N SER A 538 12.72 14.35 19.31
CA SER A 538 13.03 12.93 19.38
C SER A 538 11.82 12.15 18.87
N THR A 539 11.73 12.08 17.54
CA THR A 539 10.81 11.28 16.69
C THR A 539 9.31 11.40 17.00
N ARG A 540 8.61 12.07 16.07
CA ARG A 540 7.18 12.41 16.07
C ARG A 540 6.22 11.20 16.16
N GLU A 541 6.70 9.98 16.00
CA GLU A 541 5.92 8.74 16.17
C GLU A 541 6.08 8.10 17.57
N GLY A 542 7.18 8.37 18.30
CA GLY A 542 7.41 7.84 19.65
C GLY A 542 6.71 8.65 20.75
N ALA A 543 6.72 9.98 20.64
CA ALA A 543 6.11 10.87 21.63
C ALA A 543 4.56 10.78 21.64
N GLU A 544 3.92 10.55 20.50
CA GLU A 544 2.46 10.39 20.43
C GLU A 544 1.97 9.02 20.92
N ALA A 545 2.77 7.97 20.76
CA ALA A 545 2.52 6.65 21.34
C ALA A 545 2.74 6.68 22.87
N PHE A 546 3.79 7.35 23.33
CA PHE A 546 4.09 7.61 24.74
C PHE A 546 3.01 8.47 25.42
N LEU A 547 2.55 9.54 24.78
CA LEU A 547 1.48 10.41 25.30
C LEU A 547 0.09 9.76 25.24
N ARG A 548 -0.16 8.83 24.30
CA ARG A 548 -1.39 8.00 24.32
C ARG A 548 -1.37 6.99 25.46
N HIS A 549 -0.20 6.43 25.79
CA HIS A 549 -0.06 5.49 26.90
C HIS A 549 -0.18 6.19 28.27
N LEU A 550 0.31 7.42 28.39
CA LEU A 550 0.13 8.28 29.57
C LEU A 550 -1.31 8.79 29.76
N ARG A 551 -2.11 8.84 28.69
CA ARG A 551 -3.52 9.29 28.75
C ARG A 551 -4.50 8.17 29.11
N SER A 552 -4.12 6.90 29.04
CA SER A 552 -5.06 5.80 29.30
C SER A 552 -5.26 5.49 30.79
N ASN A 553 -4.33 5.89 31.67
CA ASN A 553 -4.47 5.67 33.11
C ASN A 553 -4.35 6.99 33.86
N ARG A 554 -5.43 7.77 33.85
CA ARG A 554 -5.68 8.82 34.84
C ARG A 554 -6.79 8.36 35.74
N GLU A 555 -6.56 8.36 37.05
CA GLU A 555 -7.56 8.66 38.08
C GLU A 555 -6.90 8.97 39.45
N TRP A 556 -6.94 10.27 39.80
CA TRP A 556 -7.09 10.97 41.11
C TRP A 556 -5.95 11.18 42.17
N PHE A 557 -6.09 12.38 42.81
CA PHE A 557 -5.53 13.01 44.04
C PHE A 557 -4.29 13.92 43.91
N GLU A 558 -4.38 15.28 43.97
CA GLU A 558 -4.63 16.28 45.07
C GLU A 558 -3.35 16.51 45.92
N TYR A 559 -2.73 17.70 46.05
CA TYR A 559 -3.15 19.06 46.46
C TYR A 559 -2.30 20.16 45.76
N GLU A 560 -2.87 21.36 45.51
CA GLU A 560 -2.11 22.62 45.34
C GLU A 560 -2.96 23.81 45.85
N LEU A 561 -3.08 23.94 47.17
CA LEU A 561 -3.51 25.21 47.81
C LEU A 561 -2.30 26.07 48.23
N ASP A 562 -1.10 25.47 48.35
CA ASP A 562 0.15 26.18 48.67
C ASP A 562 0.69 26.98 47.46
N ASP A 563 0.46 26.52 46.22
CA ASP A 563 0.94 27.20 45.01
C ASP A 563 0.37 28.61 44.83
N LYS A 564 -0.83 28.90 45.36
CA LYS A 564 -1.49 30.20 45.14
C LYS A 564 -0.83 31.34 45.92
N ALA A 565 -0.33 31.06 47.12
CA ALA A 565 0.31 32.08 47.96
C ALA A 565 1.69 32.47 47.40
N ASP A 566 2.45 31.49 46.92
CA ASP A 566 3.76 31.73 46.29
C ASP A 566 3.63 32.42 44.91
N LEU A 567 2.55 32.14 44.17
CA LEU A 567 2.29 32.78 42.88
C LEU A 567 1.92 34.26 43.02
N GLU A 568 1.15 34.64 44.04
CA GLU A 568 0.73 36.03 44.27
C GLU A 568 1.94 36.93 44.61
N GLU A 569 2.89 36.46 45.42
CA GLU A 569 4.12 37.20 45.75
C GLU A 569 5.05 37.37 44.53
N ILE A 570 5.18 36.33 43.71
CA ILE A 570 5.99 36.34 42.48
C ILE A 570 5.38 37.26 41.41
N LEU A 571 4.05 37.29 41.31
CA LEU A 571 3.32 38.15 40.35
C LEU A 571 3.40 39.63 40.74
N ASP A 572 3.40 39.97 42.03
CA ASP A 572 3.59 41.34 42.53
C ASP A 572 4.98 41.89 42.20
N GLU A 573 6.03 41.07 42.27
CA GLU A 573 7.38 41.45 41.86
C GLU A 573 7.52 41.65 40.34
N LEU A 574 6.77 40.86 39.55
CA LEU A 574 6.73 40.97 38.09
C LEU A 574 6.05 42.27 37.63
N GLN A 575 4.91 42.63 38.22
CA GLN A 575 4.21 43.89 37.93
C GLN A 575 4.99 45.13 38.37
N ALA A 576 5.77 45.02 39.44
CA ALA A 576 6.67 46.08 39.88
C ALA A 576 7.93 46.23 39.00
N GLY A 577 8.10 45.38 37.97
CA GLY A 577 9.26 45.38 37.07
C GLY A 577 10.56 44.95 37.74
N ARG A 578 10.49 44.30 38.91
CA ARG A 578 11.65 43.85 39.70
C ARG A 578 12.17 42.47 39.29
N MET A 579 11.39 41.72 38.53
CA MET A 579 11.70 40.36 38.08
C MET A 579 11.16 40.14 36.66
N THR A 580 11.89 39.38 35.84
CA THR A 580 11.43 39.00 34.49
C THR A 580 10.56 37.75 34.51
N VAL A 581 9.74 37.55 33.46
CA VAL A 581 8.87 36.35 33.31
C VAL A 581 9.69 35.06 33.36
N VAL A 582 10.93 35.09 32.85
CA VAL A 582 11.84 33.93 32.86
C VAL A 582 12.35 33.61 34.27
N GLU A 583 12.64 34.62 35.08
CA GLU A 583 13.09 34.43 36.48
C GLU A 583 11.96 33.93 37.39
N ALA A 584 10.73 34.40 37.16
CA ALA A 584 9.54 33.97 37.89
C ALA A 584 9.27 32.47 37.67
N THR A 585 9.33 31.99 36.42
CA THR A 585 9.11 30.58 36.06
C THR A 585 10.18 29.65 36.66
N ARG A 586 11.42 30.13 36.75
CA ARG A 586 12.54 29.37 37.35
C ARG A 586 12.38 29.18 38.87
N ARG A 587 11.89 30.18 39.61
CA ARG A 587 11.67 30.06 41.06
C ARG A 587 10.55 29.06 41.40
N LEU A 588 9.53 28.98 40.57
CA LEU A 588 8.38 28.07 40.75
C LEU A 588 8.69 26.60 40.39
N THR A 589 9.78 26.32 39.68
CA THR A 589 10.13 24.96 39.23
C THR A 589 11.05 24.20 40.19
N ASP A 590 11.66 24.88 41.16
CA ASP A 590 12.67 24.31 42.08
C ASP A 590 12.08 23.62 43.34
N SER A 591 10.79 23.79 43.66
CA SER A 591 10.15 23.35 44.91
C SER A 591 9.89 21.83 45.04
N GLY A 592 10.13 21.01 44.00
CA GLY A 592 9.76 19.58 43.95
C GLY A 592 10.88 18.56 43.64
N ARG A 593 12.17 18.94 43.69
CA ARG A 593 13.28 18.13 43.12
C ARG A 593 14.25 17.59 44.18
N SER A 594 14.70 16.34 44.03
CA SER A 594 15.77 15.72 44.86
C SER A 594 17.09 15.64 44.08
N PHE A 595 18.22 15.88 44.74
CA PHE A 595 19.54 15.93 44.11
C PHE A 595 20.51 14.91 44.71
N LEU A 596 21.33 14.29 43.86
CA LEU A 596 22.43 13.42 44.22
C LEU A 596 23.75 14.07 43.77
N GLU A 597 24.66 14.35 44.69
CA GLU A 597 25.98 14.92 44.38
C GLU A 597 27.04 13.81 44.45
N VAL A 598 27.67 13.52 43.32
CA VAL A 598 28.57 12.37 43.17
C VAL A 598 29.97 12.85 42.83
N SER A 599 30.97 12.27 43.49
CA SER A 599 32.38 12.61 43.29
C SER A 599 33.26 11.36 43.24
N ARG A 600 34.41 11.45 42.55
CA ARG A 600 35.32 10.31 42.36
C ARG A 600 35.94 9.81 43.66
N ALA A 601 36.03 10.68 44.69
CA ALA A 601 36.54 10.33 46.01
C ALA A 601 35.56 9.44 46.82
N GLY A 602 34.29 9.35 46.40
CA GLY A 602 33.25 8.49 47.01
C GLY A 602 32.89 7.27 46.16
N ALA A 603 33.78 6.86 45.25
CA ALA A 603 33.64 5.64 44.45
C ALA A 603 34.51 4.52 45.04
N GLU A 604 33.95 3.32 45.21
CA GLU A 604 34.66 2.14 45.72
C GLU A 604 34.77 1.05 44.65
N LEU A 605 35.77 0.18 44.81
CA LEU A 605 35.91 -1.01 43.97
C LEU A 605 34.87 -2.05 44.40
N LEU A 606 34.16 -2.63 43.44
CA LEU A 606 33.15 -3.64 43.71
C LEU A 606 33.76 -4.85 44.43
N SER A 607 35.02 -5.18 44.13
CA SER A 607 35.78 -6.26 44.80
C SER A 607 36.12 -5.99 46.26
N SER A 608 36.06 -4.74 46.74
CA SER A 608 36.24 -4.43 48.17
C SER A 608 34.94 -4.51 48.98
N VAL A 609 33.79 -4.57 48.29
CA VAL A 609 32.45 -4.67 48.90
C VAL A 609 31.84 -6.06 48.67
N VAL A 610 32.23 -6.75 47.60
CA VAL A 610 31.73 -8.08 47.23
C VAL A 610 32.93 -9.05 47.16
N SER A 611 33.14 -9.78 48.26
CA SER A 611 34.18 -10.83 48.34
C SER A 611 33.74 -12.06 47.55
N GLU A 612 34.50 -12.44 46.52
CA GLU A 612 34.29 -13.62 45.65
C GLU A 612 32.89 -13.67 44.99
N ILE A 613 32.83 -13.19 43.75
CA ILE A 613 31.78 -13.63 42.81
C ILE A 613 32.12 -15.10 42.52
N GLU A 614 31.44 -16.04 43.19
CA GLU A 614 31.56 -17.47 42.88
C GLU A 614 31.45 -17.64 41.36
N GLU A 615 32.53 -18.12 40.73
CA GLU A 615 32.54 -18.68 39.38
C GLU A 615 31.67 -19.95 39.41
N GLY A 616 30.36 -19.74 39.37
CA GLY A 616 29.36 -20.78 39.40
C GLY A 616 28.30 -20.51 38.36
N LEU A 617 28.55 -20.98 37.13
CA LEU A 617 27.72 -21.98 36.43
C LEU A 617 27.65 -21.75 34.91
N VAL A 618 28.07 -22.82 34.22
CA VAL A 618 27.46 -23.37 33.00
C VAL A 618 27.77 -22.63 31.70
N GLU A 619 28.67 -23.22 30.93
CA GLU A 619 28.75 -23.10 29.47
C GLU A 619 27.34 -23.32 28.85
N ASP A 620 26.96 -22.45 27.91
CA ASP A 620 25.87 -22.61 26.91
C ASP A 620 24.48 -21.95 27.05
N LEU A 621 24.26 -20.89 27.83
CA LEU A 621 23.05 -20.05 27.64
C LEU A 621 23.33 -18.53 27.81
N ILE A 622 23.21 -17.78 26.71
CA ILE A 622 23.11 -16.30 26.74
C ILE A 622 21.83 -15.95 27.54
N PRO A 623 21.89 -15.19 28.64
CA PRO A 623 20.70 -14.89 29.46
C PRO A 623 19.65 -14.14 28.63
N ASP A 624 18.39 -14.57 28.72
CA ASP A 624 17.27 -13.84 28.11
C ASP A 624 17.12 -12.47 28.80
N PRO A 625 17.32 -11.33 28.09
CA PRO A 625 17.25 -10.00 28.69
C PRO A 625 15.83 -9.60 29.13
N LEU A 626 14.81 -10.42 28.85
CA LEU A 626 13.41 -10.19 29.20
C LEU A 626 12.94 -10.93 30.46
N GLU A 627 13.77 -11.81 31.04
CA GLU A 627 13.39 -12.58 32.23
C GLU A 627 13.65 -11.82 33.54
N ALA A 628 12.68 -11.83 34.46
CA ALA A 628 12.83 -11.18 35.76
C ALA A 628 13.77 -11.98 36.67
N ARG A 629 14.83 -11.33 37.18
CA ARG A 629 15.84 -11.97 38.04
C ARG A 629 15.94 -11.27 39.39
N PRO A 630 16.30 -11.99 40.47
CA PRO A 630 16.58 -11.37 41.77
C PRO A 630 17.81 -10.46 41.68
N ALA A 631 17.83 -9.41 42.50
CA ALA A 631 19.02 -8.59 42.69
C ALA A 631 20.17 -9.41 43.32
N ILE A 632 21.41 -9.00 43.07
CA ILE A 632 22.60 -9.55 43.72
C ILE A 632 22.57 -9.10 45.18
N ASP A 633 22.28 -10.04 46.08
CA ASP A 633 22.08 -9.77 47.50
C ASP A 633 23.42 -9.85 48.28
N ARG A 634 23.85 -8.71 48.81
CA ARG A 634 25.05 -8.52 49.64
C ARG A 634 24.73 -7.60 50.81
N ARG A 635 23.54 -7.75 51.40
CA ARG A 635 23.07 -6.94 52.54
C ARG A 635 23.86 -7.15 53.84
N GLU A 636 24.80 -8.09 53.87
CA GLU A 636 25.75 -8.28 54.97
C GLU A 636 26.91 -7.27 54.93
N ASP A 637 27.20 -6.72 53.74
CA ASP A 637 28.28 -5.75 53.51
C ASP A 637 27.75 -4.30 53.62
N ASN A 638 28.58 -3.42 54.18
CA ASN A 638 28.25 -2.00 54.34
C ASN A 638 29.15 -1.12 53.48
N THR A 639 28.58 -0.12 52.82
CA THR A 639 29.32 0.87 52.04
C THR A 639 28.60 2.21 52.07
N GLU A 640 29.36 3.29 52.23
CA GLU A 640 28.85 4.66 52.11
C GLU A 640 29.03 5.21 50.68
N ALA A 641 29.65 4.42 49.79
CA ALA A 641 29.92 4.83 48.43
C ALA A 641 28.63 5.10 47.64
N LEU A 642 28.68 6.11 46.77
CA LEU A 642 27.59 6.43 45.84
C LEU A 642 27.80 5.79 44.47
N ILE A 643 29.03 5.36 44.17
CA ILE A 643 29.39 4.64 42.94
C ILE A 643 30.20 3.40 43.31
N LEU A 644 29.88 2.28 42.67
CA LEU A 644 30.72 1.09 42.65
C LEU A 644 31.29 0.88 41.25
N THR A 645 32.57 0.55 41.16
CA THR A 645 33.27 0.25 39.90
C THR A 645 33.91 -1.13 39.92
N SER A 646 33.88 -1.84 38.79
CA SER A 646 34.49 -3.17 38.67
C SER A 646 35.44 -3.23 37.48
N GLU A 647 36.62 -3.80 37.68
CA GLU A 647 37.59 -4.06 36.61
C GLU A 647 37.15 -5.22 35.69
N VAL A 648 36.45 -6.21 36.28
CA VAL A 648 35.84 -7.32 35.54
C VAL A 648 34.32 -7.05 35.41
N PRO A 649 33.74 -7.09 34.20
CA PRO A 649 32.32 -6.81 34.01
C PRO A 649 31.44 -7.85 34.72
N VAL A 650 30.53 -7.39 35.58
CA VAL A 650 29.50 -8.23 36.21
C VAL A 650 28.26 -8.17 35.33
N ASN A 651 27.89 -9.29 34.69
CA ASN A 651 26.81 -9.36 33.69
C ASN A 651 26.91 -8.26 32.59
N GLY A 652 28.14 -7.89 32.21
CA GLY A 652 28.39 -6.85 31.22
C GLY A 652 28.50 -5.42 31.77
N TYR A 653 28.32 -5.20 33.08
CA TYR A 653 28.40 -3.88 33.72
C TYR A 653 29.68 -3.69 34.53
N THR A 654 30.25 -2.50 34.42
CA THR A 654 31.48 -2.08 35.13
C THR A 654 31.23 -0.94 36.11
N CYS A 655 30.04 -0.34 36.11
CA CYS A 655 29.70 0.81 36.95
C CYS A 655 28.26 0.68 37.49
N PHE A 656 28.08 0.99 38.77
CA PHE A 656 26.80 0.96 39.46
C PHE A 656 26.62 2.24 40.27
N LEU A 657 25.40 2.79 40.28
CA LEU A 657 25.05 4.04 40.95
C LEU A 657 24.06 3.78 42.09
N ALA A 658 24.30 4.37 43.25
CA ALA A 658 23.38 4.30 44.38
C ALA A 658 22.08 5.09 44.10
N LEU A 659 20.95 4.58 44.58
CA LEU A 659 19.72 5.36 44.66
C LEU A 659 19.89 6.54 45.64
N SER A 660 19.19 7.65 45.38
CA SER A 660 19.15 8.77 46.35
C SER A 660 18.55 8.33 47.69
N ASP A 661 19.01 8.93 48.79
CA ASP A 661 18.61 8.52 50.15
C ASP A 661 17.09 8.55 50.36
N ARG A 662 16.41 9.53 49.76
CA ARG A 662 14.95 9.63 49.78
C ARG A 662 14.29 8.44 49.08
N VAL A 663 14.74 8.11 47.87
CA VAL A 663 14.18 6.99 47.09
C VAL A 663 14.54 5.64 47.72
N GLN A 664 15.73 5.51 48.30
CA GLN A 664 16.14 4.33 49.05
C GLN A 664 15.18 4.06 50.22
N GLY A 665 14.86 5.08 51.01
CA GLY A 665 13.94 4.97 52.14
C GLY A 665 12.49 4.68 51.73
N GLU A 666 12.00 5.33 50.67
CA GLU A 666 10.61 5.20 50.22
C GLU A 666 10.34 3.95 49.38
N LYS A 667 11.30 3.54 48.53
CA LYS A 667 11.08 2.57 47.44
C LYS A 667 12.11 1.43 47.39
N GLY A 668 13.17 1.45 48.20
CA GLY A 668 14.24 0.44 48.16
C GLY A 668 13.78 -1.01 48.36
N LYS A 669 12.68 -1.23 49.10
CA LYS A 669 12.09 -2.57 49.31
C LYS A 669 11.63 -3.25 48.00
N PHE A 670 11.36 -2.48 46.94
CA PHE A 670 10.97 -3.02 45.63
C PHE A 670 12.00 -4.01 45.09
N PHE A 671 13.29 -3.71 45.26
CA PHE A 671 14.39 -4.48 44.69
C PHE A 671 14.69 -5.80 45.43
N LEU A 672 14.01 -6.06 46.56
CA LEU A 672 14.08 -7.35 47.26
C LEU A 672 13.38 -8.48 46.48
N GLN A 673 12.56 -8.14 45.48
CA GLN A 673 11.85 -9.09 44.65
C GLN A 673 12.46 -9.15 43.24
N PRO A 674 12.33 -10.29 42.53
CA PRO A 674 12.77 -10.38 41.14
C PRO A 674 12.11 -9.34 40.26
N HIS A 675 12.90 -8.74 39.36
CA HIS A 675 12.43 -7.69 38.46
C HIS A 675 13.18 -7.76 37.12
N THR A 676 12.56 -7.23 36.06
CA THR A 676 13.26 -6.92 34.80
C THR A 676 13.82 -5.50 34.87
N THR A 677 14.85 -5.23 34.07
CA THR A 677 15.47 -3.91 33.98
C THR A 677 15.47 -3.45 32.53
N GLU A 678 14.91 -2.29 32.28
CA GLU A 678 15.00 -1.59 31.01
C GLU A 678 15.60 -0.21 31.25
N VAL A 679 16.53 0.19 30.40
CA VAL A 679 17.21 1.48 30.51
C VAL A 679 17.10 2.20 29.18
N VAL A 680 16.63 3.43 29.20
CA VAL A 680 16.50 4.28 28.02
C VAL A 680 17.12 5.63 28.32
N TRP A 681 17.96 6.13 27.43
CA TRP A 681 18.59 7.44 27.57
C TRP A 681 18.46 8.25 26.29
N GLY A 682 18.40 9.57 26.45
CA GLY A 682 18.29 10.50 25.34
C GLY A 682 18.44 11.94 25.81
N GLY A 683 19.16 12.74 25.02
CA GLY A 683 19.47 14.12 25.39
C GLY A 683 20.25 14.16 26.70
N ARG A 684 19.65 14.75 27.75
CA ARG A 684 20.27 14.87 29.09
C ARG A 684 19.68 13.91 30.12
N LYS A 685 18.76 13.03 29.73
CA LYS A 685 18.00 12.18 30.67
C LYS A 685 18.34 10.70 30.50
N VAL A 686 18.29 10.00 31.63
CA VAL A 686 18.40 8.54 31.71
C VAL A 686 17.24 8.02 32.54
N LEU A 687 16.42 7.18 31.93
CA LEU A 687 15.27 6.56 32.56
C LEU A 687 15.54 5.08 32.79
N PHE A 688 15.42 4.66 34.04
CA PHE A 688 15.40 3.26 34.42
C PHE A 688 13.96 2.83 34.69
N ILE A 689 13.58 1.69 34.11
CA ILE A 689 12.28 1.06 34.28
C ILE A 689 12.54 -0.32 34.86
N PHE A 690 12.04 -0.53 36.07
CA PHE A 690 12.12 -1.83 36.74
C PHE A 690 10.72 -2.42 36.84
N GLN A 691 10.47 -3.56 36.21
CA GLN A 691 9.16 -4.21 36.28
C GLN A 691 9.20 -5.38 37.24
N HIS A 692 8.26 -5.41 38.20
CA HIS A 692 8.16 -6.51 39.14
C HIS A 692 7.80 -7.81 38.41
N HIS A 693 8.35 -8.95 38.84
CA HIS A 693 8.10 -10.27 38.19
C HIS A 693 6.62 -10.67 38.09
N SER A 694 5.74 -10.08 38.91
CA SER A 694 4.29 -10.29 38.82
C SER A 694 3.64 -9.62 37.61
N GLY A 695 4.36 -8.71 36.93
CA GLY A 695 3.86 -7.87 35.84
C GLY A 695 2.86 -6.80 36.30
N ARG A 696 2.56 -6.69 37.60
CA ARG A 696 1.46 -5.86 38.12
C ARG A 696 1.82 -4.44 38.52
N PHE A 697 3.09 -4.12 38.62
CA PHE A 697 3.57 -2.78 38.91
C PHE A 697 5.07 -2.71 38.61
N GLY A 698 5.57 -1.50 38.43
CA GLY A 698 6.98 -1.21 38.18
C GLY A 698 7.41 0.08 38.86
N LEU A 699 8.72 0.28 38.91
CA LEU A 699 9.36 1.45 39.48
C LEU A 699 10.10 2.19 38.35
N TYR A 700 9.86 3.50 38.25
CA TYR A 700 10.56 4.36 37.30
C TYR A 700 11.52 5.25 38.07
N TYR A 701 12.74 5.36 37.56
CA TYR A 701 13.79 6.18 38.14
C TYR A 701 14.42 7.05 37.03
N ASP A 702 14.06 8.33 37.01
CA ASP A 702 14.55 9.34 36.06
C ASP A 702 15.74 10.06 36.67
N ILE A 703 16.82 10.15 35.89
CA ILE A 703 18.03 10.89 36.22
C ILE A 703 18.28 11.93 35.14
N LEU A 704 18.29 13.20 35.54
CA LEU A 704 18.70 14.31 34.69
C LEU A 704 20.18 14.65 34.94
N CYS A 705 20.98 14.50 33.89
CA CYS A 705 22.40 14.77 33.90
C CYS A 705 22.72 16.24 33.56
N PRO A 706 23.81 16.80 34.10
CA PRO A 706 24.29 18.15 33.75
C PRO A 706 24.64 18.33 32.26
N GLY A 707 25.05 17.27 31.59
CA GLY A 707 25.44 17.25 30.18
C GLY A 707 24.64 16.24 29.35
N LEU A 708 24.92 16.21 28.04
CA LEU A 708 24.33 15.24 27.13
C LEU A 708 24.83 13.82 27.46
N VAL A 709 23.91 12.86 27.45
CA VAL A 709 24.17 11.47 27.78
C VAL A 709 24.42 10.66 26.51
N GLY A 710 25.67 10.27 26.30
CA GLY A 710 26.12 9.46 25.16
C GLY A 710 26.16 10.23 23.83
N GLY A 711 26.57 9.56 22.75
CA GLY A 711 26.63 10.13 21.40
C GLY A 711 25.28 10.21 20.67
N GLY A 712 24.22 9.64 21.24
CA GLY A 712 22.86 9.58 20.69
C GLY A 712 21.88 8.90 21.65
N SER A 713 20.58 8.92 21.34
CA SER A 713 19.55 8.20 22.11
C SER A 713 19.70 6.69 21.94
N GLY A 714 19.64 5.96 23.03
CA GLY A 714 19.80 4.50 23.04
C GLY A 714 19.08 3.89 24.23
N GLY A 715 19.02 2.56 24.26
CA GLY A 715 18.35 1.85 25.34
C GLY A 715 17.75 0.52 24.94
N GLY A 716 17.10 -0.12 25.90
CA GLY A 716 16.33 -1.34 25.71
C GLY A 716 16.37 -2.26 26.95
N PRO A 717 15.74 -3.43 26.86
CA PRO A 717 15.75 -4.42 27.94
C PRO A 717 17.16 -4.92 28.19
N ARG A 718 17.46 -5.18 29.45
CA ARG A 718 18.78 -5.58 29.95
C ARG A 718 18.64 -6.60 31.08
N GLY A 719 19.61 -7.51 31.16
CA GLY A 719 19.69 -8.46 32.26
C GLY A 719 19.83 -7.73 33.60
N THR A 720 18.91 -8.00 34.53
CA THR A 720 18.91 -7.40 35.87
C THR A 720 20.20 -7.72 36.62
N SER A 721 20.91 -6.66 37.03
CA SER A 721 22.18 -6.73 37.75
C SER A 721 22.22 -5.75 38.93
N THR A 722 21.06 -5.42 39.49
CA THR A 722 20.93 -4.56 40.66
C THR A 722 21.62 -5.19 41.85
N ILE A 723 22.35 -4.40 42.65
CA ILE A 723 23.10 -4.87 43.83
C ILE A 723 22.46 -4.28 45.09
N LEU A 724 22.23 -5.12 46.10
CA LEU A 724 21.70 -4.71 47.40
C LEU A 724 22.79 -4.81 48.45
N THR A 725 23.12 -3.70 49.09
CA THR A 725 23.96 -3.66 50.30
C THR A 725 23.07 -3.34 51.50
N LYS A 726 23.67 -3.29 52.71
CA LYS A 726 22.90 -3.13 53.96
C LYS A 726 21.93 -1.95 53.93
N ASP A 727 22.40 -0.77 53.50
CA ASP A 727 21.65 0.48 53.55
C ASP A 727 21.45 1.15 52.18
N ARG A 728 21.99 0.57 51.09
CA ARG A 728 21.90 1.15 49.74
C ARG A 728 21.55 0.11 48.67
N THR A 729 20.84 0.58 47.64
CA THR A 729 20.59 -0.17 46.41
C THR A 729 21.35 0.49 45.26
N PHE A 730 22.09 -0.31 44.51
CA PHE A 730 22.87 0.13 43.37
C PHE A 730 22.28 -0.39 42.07
N ILE A 731 22.03 0.53 41.14
CA ILE A 731 21.49 0.23 39.81
C ILE A 731 22.63 0.19 38.77
N PRO A 732 22.61 -0.76 37.81
CA PRO A 732 23.67 -0.90 36.82
C PRO A 732 23.64 0.20 35.77
N ILE A 733 24.77 0.85 35.50
CA ILE A 733 24.88 1.88 34.46
C ILE A 733 25.41 1.23 33.16
N PRO A 734 24.66 1.32 32.03
CA PRO A 734 25.11 0.78 30.74
C PRO A 734 26.46 1.36 30.30
N GLN A 735 27.35 0.50 29.78
CA GLN A 735 28.71 0.89 29.35
C GLN A 735 28.71 2.09 28.40
N ASP A 736 27.71 2.19 27.53
CA ASP A 736 27.52 3.27 26.55
C ASP A 736 27.45 4.67 27.19
N ILE A 737 27.04 4.75 28.47
CA ILE A 737 26.77 6.02 29.16
C ILE A 737 27.56 6.20 30.46
N VAL A 738 28.39 5.23 30.84
CA VAL A 738 29.21 5.25 32.08
C VAL A 738 30.03 6.53 32.24
N GLY A 739 30.57 7.08 31.14
CA GLY A 739 31.39 8.29 31.16
C GLY A 739 30.67 9.55 31.69
N ASN A 740 29.33 9.55 31.73
CA ASN A 740 28.54 10.68 32.28
C ASN A 740 28.28 10.56 33.78
N PHE A 741 28.52 9.38 34.36
CA PHE A 741 28.26 9.08 35.77
C PHE A 741 29.56 8.93 36.58
N LEU A 742 30.69 8.69 35.92
CA LEU A 742 32.02 8.66 36.55
C LEU A 742 32.73 10.02 36.43
N PRO A 743 32.73 10.86 37.49
CA PRO A 743 33.42 12.15 37.48
C PRO A 743 34.94 12.02 37.35
N ASN A 744 35.58 13.01 36.74
CA ASN A 744 37.04 13.11 36.70
C ASN A 744 37.62 13.47 38.09
N ALA A 745 38.96 13.37 38.24
CA ALA A 745 39.61 13.67 39.52
C ALA A 745 39.38 15.14 39.92
N GLY A 746 38.74 15.38 41.07
CA GLY A 746 38.40 16.71 41.60
C GLY A 746 37.05 17.27 41.12
N GLU A 747 36.33 16.54 40.27
CA GLU A 747 35.03 16.94 39.74
C GLU A 747 33.87 16.43 40.61
N ARG A 748 32.80 17.24 40.72
CA ARG A 748 31.54 16.84 41.36
C ARG A 748 30.41 16.98 40.34
N ILE A 749 29.63 15.92 40.19
CA ILE A 749 28.49 15.88 39.27
C ILE A 749 27.23 15.88 40.12
N ARG A 750 26.34 16.84 39.86
CA ARG A 750 25.03 16.92 40.50
C ARG A 750 23.99 16.32 39.57
N LEU A 751 23.41 15.20 39.98
CA LEU A 751 22.37 14.49 39.28
C LEU A 751 21.03 14.82 39.92
N GLU A 752 20.06 15.26 39.12
CA GLU A 752 18.71 15.47 39.61
C GLU A 752 17.90 14.20 39.37
N VAL A 753 17.18 13.76 40.41
CA VAL A 753 16.55 12.43 40.43
C VAL A 753 15.07 12.56 40.75
N ARG A 754 14.26 11.77 40.03
CA ARG A 754 12.84 11.56 40.32
C ARG A 754 12.51 10.07 40.29
N CYS A 755 11.65 9.62 41.20
CA CYS A 755 11.21 8.22 41.25
C CYS A 755 9.71 8.12 41.52
N ASP A 756 9.03 7.25 40.76
CA ASP A 756 7.59 7.03 40.85
C ASP A 756 7.25 5.52 40.70
N ILE A 757 6.15 5.07 41.33
CA ILE A 757 5.61 3.70 41.17
C ILE A 757 4.48 3.74 40.13
N LEU A 758 4.50 2.76 39.22
CA LEU A 758 3.44 2.55 38.23
C LEU A 758 2.75 1.21 38.49
N TYR A 759 1.43 1.21 38.65
CA TYR A 759 0.63 -0.01 38.76
C TYR A 759 0.13 -0.43 37.37
N LEU A 760 0.28 -1.71 37.04
CA LEU A 760 -0.06 -2.35 35.77
C LEU A 760 -1.14 -3.42 36.04
N GLY A 761 -2.41 -3.23 35.66
CA GLY A 761 -3.35 -4.36 35.77
C GLY A 761 -4.85 -4.12 35.53
N GLN A 762 -5.32 -4.75 34.45
CA GLN A 762 -6.60 -5.42 34.15
C GLN A 762 -7.92 -4.65 34.10
N ASP A 763 -8.63 -4.89 32.99
CA ASP A 763 -10.03 -4.57 32.72
C ASP A 763 -10.92 -4.81 33.96
N TYR A 764 -11.42 -3.72 34.54
CA TYR A 764 -12.58 -3.78 35.42
C TYR A 764 -13.82 -3.97 34.54
N ASP A 765 -14.35 -5.20 34.52
CA ASP A 765 -15.64 -5.52 33.92
C ASP A 765 -16.76 -4.84 34.74
N TYR A 766 -17.31 -3.74 34.22
CA TYR A 766 -18.43 -3.00 34.81
C TYR A 766 -19.78 -3.73 34.70
N THR A 767 -19.80 -5.02 34.36
CA THR A 767 -21.04 -5.78 34.20
C THR A 767 -21.15 -7.01 35.09
N ARG A 768 -21.21 -6.78 36.42
CA ARG A 768 -22.08 -7.50 37.35
C ARG A 768 -22.14 -6.76 38.69
N PRO A 769 -23.31 -6.75 39.36
CA PRO A 769 -23.63 -5.82 40.43
C PRO A 769 -22.82 -6.03 41.72
#